data_AF-A0A8H5SGQ2-F1
#
_entry.id   AF-A0A8H5SGQ2-F1
#
_cell.length_a   1.000
_cell.length_b   1.000
_cell.length_c   1.000
_cell.angle_alpha   90.00
_cell.angle_beta   90.00
_cell.angle_gamma   90.00
#
_symmetry.space_group_name_H-M   'P 1'
#
loop_
_entity.id
_entity.type
_entity.pdbx_description
1 polymer ?
#
loop_
_entity_poly.entity_id
_entity_poly.type
_entity_poly.pdbx_seq_one_letter_code
_entity_poly.pdbx_strand_id
1 'polypeptide(L)'
;MSKSSDSAPKYRIRPGTFFDVPATTRIYAASFSNEPLIDFFFPTRRQNPLSFFTWSCRRFQRRYWTPGYSLSVVVDKHDHPVGLSWWKRPTEPLTLIQKLLSPSFWIGSVVNGFINLQEYLFPVQGLNKNNMETFEKAFSAVEPHVLDTPTRQKAHYLSLLGVDPVLQGEGLGKMLLEDGLEKVDDADSAAWLVSLAGLEKLYARYGFVEATKVDVEGLHDWKGVSLYCTSFGSLELATFIPFELQFSCPSNVSKQFMIAMSITLEEHFLSRAAHSSKAVTDDPIRGFPTSIINKLVDLNDERIKNMDENDVSIQVLSHTPTNYLTPETIIACNDELAAAVRANKSHFAGFACLPMGDPMAATHELERCIKEHGFVGALIDNHSNGNFYDNPEYDILWAKAVGLDVPIYIHPAWPSEKEKEALYSGGNLLSDSSSATALGAFAFGWHASTANTILRLMASNTFDRHPKLKIIIGHSGELIPYMFDRINKATTFFGMERGFAEVMHNNIWITTSGMFDVHSLRCLLGNMPLSQVMFSVDYPFSDNKLGKEYLEMIRREGVLDENGIEAFASGNARSALFLFIPDQQHISTVTMPRAHDHFHGRHYHAERTTGPVKALNPTKRYLVADKKILNAESDAGNAGKESRPGEKSPGVAYVWRSRDNRKGRHALAISVDPHKHEVTKGPRPSNSYHQTLRGILKMFVRYPVWDVSYDVAVVFTIGSIIWVINGFYSWLPVLNPSTKVSDWAGGLTAFIGATVFEFGSFLLMLEAVNENRSDCFGWAVEESVDGMLHLTHAHNCKHAHAQKGTFVKQSSKSLGNDTAESSGNDRIWSWWPTWYELTTHYFFDIGFLACSSQTFGATVFWISGFTALPPILNNLSTPAENGVYWLPQVIGGTGFIVSSILFMVEVQPRWYIPAPGVLGWHIGLWNLIGAIGFTLCGALGFGITHSGVEYALTLSTFIGSWAFLIGSVIQWYESLNKYPIWVDQKVEQLGQQASLVR
;
A
#
# COMPACT_ATOMS: atom_id res chain seq x y z
N MET A 1 22.12 17.47 40.94
CA MET A 1 22.62 17.34 39.56
C MET A 1 21.97 16.11 38.93
N SER A 2 20.77 16.25 38.39
CA SER A 2 20.07 15.21 37.62
C SER A 2 20.25 15.50 36.14
N LYS A 3 20.88 14.57 35.41
CA LYS A 3 21.02 14.63 33.95
C LYS A 3 19.64 14.57 33.29
N SER A 4 19.39 15.49 32.39
CA SER A 4 18.26 15.51 31.45
C SER A 4 18.29 14.26 30.57
N SER A 5 17.15 13.61 30.40
CA SER A 5 16.94 12.60 29.36
C SER A 5 16.63 13.32 28.05
N ASP A 6 17.61 13.39 27.15
CA ASP A 6 17.47 13.99 25.81
C ASP A 6 16.44 13.23 24.96
N SER A 7 15.49 13.98 24.38
CA SER A 7 14.58 13.50 23.34
C SER A 7 15.34 13.29 22.03
N ALA A 8 15.19 12.13 21.39
CA ALA A 8 15.82 11.82 20.10
C ALA A 8 15.45 12.84 18.99
N PRO A 9 16.36 13.13 18.03
CA PRO A 9 16.12 14.10 16.95
C PRO A 9 14.97 13.69 15.99
N LYS A 10 14.21 14.67 15.48
CA LYS A 10 13.02 14.50 14.59
C LYS A 10 13.32 13.70 13.32
N TYR A 11 14.50 13.91 12.73
CA TYR A 11 15.00 13.22 11.55
C TYR A 11 16.43 12.77 11.78
N ARG A 12 16.82 11.66 11.16
CA ARG A 12 18.20 11.18 11.19
C ARG A 12 18.62 10.71 9.80
N ILE A 13 19.91 10.83 9.49
CA ILE A 13 20.49 10.24 8.29
C ILE A 13 20.98 8.83 8.62
N ARG A 14 20.76 7.90 7.69
CA ARG A 14 21.43 6.61 7.70
C ARG A 14 21.83 6.18 6.28
N PRO A 15 22.79 5.25 6.15
CA PRO A 15 23.00 4.55 4.89
C PRO A 15 21.70 3.89 4.42
N GLY A 16 21.38 4.06 3.15
CA GLY A 16 20.25 3.40 2.51
C GLY A 16 20.56 1.92 2.28
N THR A 17 19.54 1.10 2.40
CA THR A 17 19.57 -0.34 2.14
C THR A 17 18.93 -0.66 0.80
N PHE A 18 19.12 -1.88 0.28
CA PHE A 18 18.46 -2.32 -0.94
C PHE A 18 16.93 -2.26 -0.84
N PHE A 19 16.38 -2.45 0.37
CA PHE A 19 14.94 -2.39 0.63
C PHE A 19 14.37 -0.96 0.61
N ASP A 20 15.22 0.06 0.73
CA ASP A 20 14.81 1.45 0.58
C ASP A 20 14.64 1.84 -0.90
N VAL A 21 15.09 1.01 -1.85
CA VAL A 21 15.05 1.32 -3.29
C VAL A 21 13.63 1.64 -3.79
N PRO A 22 12.57 0.87 -3.48
CA PRO A 22 11.22 1.23 -3.91
C PRO A 22 10.72 2.55 -3.32
N ALA A 23 10.95 2.79 -2.02
CA ALA A 23 10.54 4.01 -1.33
C ALA A 23 11.28 5.25 -1.88
N THR A 24 12.59 5.14 -2.03
CA THR A 24 13.43 6.19 -2.61
C THR A 24 13.15 6.42 -4.11
N THR A 25 12.74 5.38 -4.85
CA THR A 25 12.26 5.53 -6.24
C THR A 25 10.95 6.31 -6.29
N ARG A 26 10.04 6.12 -5.33
CA ARG A 26 8.80 6.91 -5.22
C ARG A 26 9.11 8.37 -4.94
N ILE A 27 10.01 8.65 -3.99
CA ILE A 27 10.49 10.01 -3.71
C ILE A 27 11.08 10.62 -4.98
N TYR A 28 11.98 9.92 -5.66
CA TYR A 28 12.54 10.38 -6.94
C TYR A 28 11.45 10.67 -7.99
N ALA A 29 10.49 9.77 -8.15
CA ALA A 29 9.45 9.95 -9.14
C ALA A 29 8.53 11.14 -8.83
N ALA A 30 8.29 11.42 -7.55
CA ALA A 30 7.52 12.55 -7.06
C ALA A 30 8.32 13.87 -7.12
N SER A 31 9.57 13.89 -6.65
CA SER A 31 10.43 15.09 -6.65
C SER A 31 10.72 15.61 -8.05
N PHE A 32 10.81 14.73 -9.04
CA PHE A 32 11.16 15.08 -10.42
C PHE A 32 9.99 14.84 -11.40
N SER A 33 8.74 14.77 -10.92
CA SER A 33 7.61 14.42 -11.78
C SER A 33 7.38 15.41 -12.94
N ASN A 34 7.70 16.68 -12.71
CA ASN A 34 7.40 17.79 -13.60
C ASN A 34 8.60 18.24 -14.46
N GLU A 35 9.70 17.48 -14.47
CA GLU A 35 10.90 17.83 -15.22
C GLU A 35 10.71 17.62 -16.73
N PRO A 36 10.92 18.65 -17.57
CA PRO A 36 10.80 18.53 -19.03
C PRO A 36 11.72 17.46 -19.65
N LEU A 37 12.87 17.21 -19.02
CA LEU A 37 13.82 16.18 -19.44
C LEU A 37 13.21 14.76 -19.36
N ILE A 38 12.32 14.51 -18.41
CA ILE A 38 11.69 13.20 -18.28
C ILE A 38 10.60 13.01 -19.33
N ASP A 39 9.85 14.07 -19.66
CA ASP A 39 8.91 14.08 -20.79
C ASP A 39 9.67 13.85 -22.12
N PHE A 40 10.93 14.29 -22.24
CA PHE A 40 11.79 14.01 -23.39
C PHE A 40 12.21 12.53 -23.48
N PHE A 41 12.57 11.88 -22.37
CA PHE A 41 12.90 10.44 -22.36
C PHE A 41 11.68 9.53 -22.52
N PHE A 42 10.53 9.97 -22.01
CA PHE A 42 9.26 9.25 -22.05
C PHE A 42 8.13 10.11 -22.64
N PRO A 43 8.06 10.29 -23.96
CA PRO A 43 7.06 11.14 -24.60
C PRO A 43 5.61 10.72 -24.32
N THR A 44 5.38 9.43 -24.05
CA THR A 44 4.06 8.87 -23.73
C THR A 44 3.82 8.71 -22.21
N ARG A 45 4.69 9.28 -21.34
CA ARG A 45 4.57 9.18 -19.87
C ARG A 45 3.20 9.56 -19.34
N ARG A 46 2.54 10.57 -19.94
CA ARG A 46 1.21 11.02 -19.51
C ARG A 46 0.11 9.98 -19.74
N GLN A 47 0.32 9.06 -20.68
CA GLN A 47 -0.57 7.93 -20.95
C GLN A 47 -0.19 6.69 -20.13
N ASN A 48 1.10 6.53 -19.79
CA ASN A 48 1.61 5.44 -18.97
C ASN A 48 2.60 5.94 -17.88
N PRO A 49 2.09 6.42 -16.74
CA PRO A 49 2.93 7.00 -15.68
C PRO A 49 3.85 5.97 -15.00
N LEU A 50 3.49 4.68 -15.09
CA LEU A 50 4.25 3.57 -14.49
C LEU A 50 5.55 3.26 -15.25
N SER A 51 5.67 3.61 -16.52
CA SER A 51 6.88 3.37 -17.32
C SER A 51 8.11 4.06 -16.74
N PHE A 52 7.98 5.33 -16.35
CA PHE A 52 9.08 6.09 -15.75
C PHE A 52 9.46 5.52 -14.37
N PHE A 53 8.47 5.15 -13.55
CA PHE A 53 8.72 4.53 -12.25
C PHE A 53 9.45 3.19 -12.39
N THR A 54 8.99 2.32 -13.30
CA THR A 54 9.57 0.99 -13.55
C THR A 54 11.02 1.10 -14.03
N TRP A 55 11.28 2.02 -14.95
CA TRP A 55 12.64 2.29 -15.42
C TRP A 55 13.55 2.81 -14.30
N SER A 56 13.05 3.76 -13.50
CA SER A 56 13.79 4.34 -12.38
C SER A 56 14.12 3.32 -11.30
N CYS A 57 13.17 2.43 -10.99
CA CYS A 57 13.35 1.34 -10.02
C CYS A 57 14.45 0.36 -10.49
N ARG A 58 14.38 -0.11 -11.75
CA ARG A 58 15.41 -0.98 -12.35
C ARG A 58 16.79 -0.31 -12.32
N ARG A 59 16.85 1.00 -12.61
CA ARG A 59 18.09 1.79 -12.56
C ARG A 59 18.65 1.90 -11.14
N PHE A 60 17.82 2.13 -10.13
CA PHE A 60 18.27 2.22 -8.73
C PHE A 60 18.71 0.86 -8.18
N GLN A 61 18.04 -0.23 -8.57
CA GLN A 61 18.46 -1.59 -8.24
C GLN A 61 19.86 -1.89 -8.81
N ARG A 62 20.11 -1.55 -10.09
CA ARG A 62 21.46 -1.67 -10.69
C ARG A 62 22.47 -0.80 -9.95
N ARG A 63 22.11 0.45 -9.65
CA ARG A 63 22.99 1.43 -9.01
C ARG A 63 23.42 1.01 -7.61
N TYR A 64 22.52 0.44 -6.81
CA TYR A 64 22.84 -0.03 -5.45
C TYR A 64 23.95 -1.09 -5.44
N TRP A 65 23.95 -1.99 -6.42
CA TRP A 65 24.96 -3.05 -6.54
C TRP A 65 26.17 -2.65 -7.40
N THR A 66 26.20 -1.43 -7.94
CA THR A 66 27.33 -0.95 -8.73
C THR A 66 28.41 -0.41 -7.79
N PRO A 67 29.65 -0.92 -7.84
CA PRO A 67 30.75 -0.40 -7.04
C PRO A 67 30.94 1.12 -7.21
N GLY A 68 31.19 1.81 -6.10
CA GLY A 68 31.39 3.26 -6.07
C GLY A 68 30.12 4.08 -5.84
N TYR A 69 28.93 3.52 -6.05
CA TYR A 69 27.69 4.21 -5.67
C TYR A 69 27.37 4.02 -4.19
N SER A 70 26.87 5.08 -3.57
CA SER A 70 26.37 5.08 -2.19
C SER A 70 25.04 5.81 -2.12
N LEU A 71 24.09 5.21 -1.41
CA LEU A 71 22.78 5.77 -1.12
C LEU A 71 22.78 6.21 0.35
N SER A 72 22.54 7.49 0.60
CA SER A 72 22.15 8.00 1.92
C SER A 72 20.66 8.30 1.91
N VAL A 73 19.97 8.00 3.01
CA VAL A 73 18.56 8.37 3.20
C VAL A 73 18.40 9.19 4.47
N VAL A 74 17.59 10.24 4.39
CA VAL A 74 17.02 10.84 5.60
C VAL A 74 15.80 10.01 5.93
N VAL A 75 15.72 9.58 7.18
CA VAL A 75 14.57 8.87 7.72
C VAL A 75 13.92 9.66 8.84
N ASP A 76 12.61 9.46 8.96
CA ASP A 76 11.86 9.95 10.10
C ASP A 76 12.12 9.13 11.37
N LYS A 77 11.40 9.47 12.45
CA LYS A 77 11.42 8.75 13.74
C LYS A 77 11.04 7.26 13.64
N HIS A 78 10.43 6.82 12.54
CA HIS A 78 9.98 5.46 12.28
C HIS A 78 10.84 4.70 11.28
N ASP A 79 11.98 5.28 10.87
CA ASP A 79 12.91 4.71 9.90
C ASP A 79 12.42 4.69 8.45
N HIS A 80 11.39 5.48 8.12
CA HIS A 80 10.88 5.62 6.76
C HIS A 80 11.71 6.63 5.95
N PRO A 81 12.20 6.28 4.75
CA PRO A 81 12.89 7.22 3.88
C PRO A 81 11.98 8.39 3.50
N VAL A 82 12.44 9.61 3.75
CA VAL A 82 11.78 10.88 3.39
C VAL A 82 12.64 11.77 2.49
N GLY A 83 13.91 11.41 2.32
CA GLY A 83 14.81 12.00 1.35
C GLY A 83 15.94 11.04 1.00
N LEU A 84 16.58 11.26 -0.14
CA LEU A 84 17.69 10.47 -0.63
C LEU A 84 18.80 11.33 -1.25
N SER A 85 20.03 10.83 -1.15
CA SER A 85 21.14 11.28 -1.99
C SER A 85 21.92 10.09 -2.56
N TRP A 86 22.26 10.17 -3.83
CA TRP A 86 23.15 9.22 -4.50
C TRP A 86 24.48 9.89 -4.82
N TRP A 87 25.55 9.34 -4.28
CA TRP A 87 26.91 9.75 -4.57
C TRP A 87 27.66 8.63 -5.29
N LYS A 88 28.44 9.00 -6.31
CA LYS A 88 29.36 8.08 -7.01
C LYS A 88 30.80 8.48 -6.71
N ARG A 89 31.53 7.57 -6.08
CA ARG A 89 32.98 7.69 -5.86
C ARG A 89 33.74 7.18 -7.09
N PRO A 90 34.85 7.82 -7.48
CA PRO A 90 35.74 7.25 -8.49
C PRO A 90 36.37 5.98 -7.92
N THR A 91 36.01 4.83 -8.50
CA THR A 91 36.57 3.54 -8.12
C THR A 91 37.89 3.31 -8.83
N GLU A 92 38.97 3.10 -8.09
CA GLU A 92 40.14 2.44 -8.66
C GLU A 92 39.76 1.03 -9.13
N PRO A 93 40.36 0.51 -10.21
CA PRO A 93 40.08 -0.85 -10.66
C PRO A 93 40.38 -1.85 -9.55
N LEU A 94 39.32 -2.42 -8.97
CA LEU A 94 39.43 -3.42 -7.90
C LEU A 94 40.30 -4.59 -8.37
N THR A 95 41.21 -5.03 -7.50
CA THR A 95 42.00 -6.25 -7.73
C THR A 95 41.07 -7.47 -7.82
N LEU A 96 41.53 -8.55 -8.48
CA LEU A 96 40.73 -9.77 -8.64
C LEU A 96 40.22 -10.34 -7.30
N ILE A 97 41.06 -10.28 -6.26
CA ILE A 97 40.73 -10.77 -4.90
C ILE A 97 39.65 -9.88 -4.26
N GLN A 98 39.75 -8.56 -4.39
CA GLN A 98 38.73 -7.64 -3.87
C GLN A 98 37.40 -7.77 -4.62
N LYS A 99 37.43 -8.08 -5.93
CA LYS A 99 36.22 -8.40 -6.70
C LYS A 99 35.55 -9.68 -6.18
N LEU A 100 36.32 -10.74 -5.96
CA LEU A 100 35.80 -12.03 -5.46
C LEU A 100 35.25 -11.94 -4.03
N LEU A 101 35.80 -11.07 -3.18
CA LEU A 101 35.34 -10.88 -1.80
C LEU A 101 34.20 -9.86 -1.66
N SER A 102 33.87 -9.10 -2.71
CA SER A 102 32.82 -8.08 -2.65
C SER A 102 31.43 -8.67 -2.94
N PRO A 103 30.45 -8.56 -2.02
CA PRO A 103 29.07 -9.00 -2.27
C PRO A 103 28.45 -8.36 -3.51
N SER A 104 28.79 -7.11 -3.80
CA SER A 104 28.30 -6.38 -4.98
C SER A 104 28.81 -6.94 -6.31
N PHE A 105 29.89 -7.71 -6.33
CA PHE A 105 30.33 -8.39 -7.54
C PHE A 105 29.42 -9.58 -7.87
N TRP A 106 29.21 -10.48 -6.91
CA TRP A 106 28.37 -11.68 -7.11
C TRP A 106 26.89 -11.33 -7.23
N ILE A 107 26.37 -10.55 -6.28
CA ILE A 107 24.97 -10.15 -6.25
C ILE A 107 24.68 -9.18 -7.40
N GLY A 108 25.58 -8.26 -7.70
CA GLY A 108 25.42 -7.32 -8.81
C GLY A 108 25.34 -8.03 -10.16
N SER A 109 26.17 -9.05 -10.42
CA SER A 109 26.08 -9.85 -11.65
C SER A 109 24.75 -10.60 -11.77
N VAL A 110 24.25 -11.18 -10.68
CA VAL A 110 22.95 -11.88 -10.66
C VAL A 110 21.80 -10.89 -10.85
N VAL A 111 21.79 -9.78 -10.12
CA VAL A 111 20.77 -8.73 -10.23
C VAL A 111 20.79 -8.12 -11.63
N ASN A 112 21.96 -7.85 -12.21
CA ASN A 112 22.07 -7.36 -13.58
C ASN A 112 21.57 -8.40 -14.59
N GLY A 113 21.89 -9.68 -14.42
CA GLY A 113 21.37 -10.76 -15.26
C GLY A 113 19.85 -10.85 -15.20
N PHE A 114 19.29 -10.75 -14.00
CA PHE A 114 17.84 -10.74 -13.78
C PHE A 114 17.17 -9.51 -14.39
N ILE A 115 17.71 -8.30 -14.18
CA ILE A 115 17.17 -7.07 -14.78
C ILE A 115 17.31 -7.10 -16.30
N ASN A 116 18.39 -7.65 -16.86
CA ASN A 116 18.54 -7.83 -18.32
C ASN A 116 17.49 -8.78 -18.87
N LEU A 117 17.22 -9.89 -18.18
CA LEU A 117 16.16 -10.83 -18.54
C LEU A 117 14.79 -10.15 -18.45
N GLN A 118 14.54 -9.34 -17.41
CA GLN A 118 13.32 -8.55 -17.28
C GLN A 118 13.18 -7.50 -18.38
N GLU A 119 14.25 -6.81 -18.78
CA GLU A 119 14.23 -5.85 -19.89
C GLU A 119 14.00 -6.54 -21.24
N TYR A 120 14.50 -7.77 -21.41
CA TYR A 120 14.30 -8.57 -22.62
C TYR A 120 12.86 -9.10 -22.72
N LEU A 121 12.36 -9.74 -21.66
CA LEU A 121 11.02 -10.30 -21.62
C LEU A 121 9.95 -9.20 -21.56
N PHE A 122 10.26 -8.08 -20.89
CA PHE A 122 9.30 -7.01 -20.57
C PHE A 122 9.95 -5.61 -20.73
N PRO A 123 10.08 -5.15 -21.99
CA PRO A 123 10.68 -3.86 -22.28
C PRO A 123 9.82 -2.71 -21.74
N VAL A 124 10.49 -1.66 -21.23
CA VAL A 124 9.79 -0.46 -20.74
C VAL A 124 9.14 0.26 -21.92
N GLN A 125 7.82 0.42 -21.87
CA GLN A 125 7.04 1.08 -22.92
C GLN A 125 7.24 2.60 -22.87
N GLY A 126 7.30 3.25 -24.05
CA GLY A 126 7.40 4.71 -24.15
C GLY A 126 8.79 5.30 -23.95
N LEU A 127 9.81 4.49 -23.63
CA LEU A 127 11.20 4.94 -23.53
C LEU A 127 11.79 5.18 -24.93
N ASN A 128 12.19 6.42 -25.24
CA ASN A 128 12.91 6.74 -26.47
C ASN A 128 14.42 6.57 -26.28
N LYS A 129 14.98 5.47 -26.81
CA LYS A 129 16.41 5.14 -26.69
C LYS A 129 17.32 6.17 -27.36
N ASN A 130 16.92 6.73 -28.50
CA ASN A 130 17.72 7.72 -29.23
C ASN A 130 17.88 9.01 -28.40
N ASN A 131 16.80 9.44 -27.74
CA ASN A 131 16.82 10.62 -26.86
C ASN A 131 17.76 10.43 -25.66
N MET A 132 17.79 9.21 -25.11
CA MET A 132 18.69 8.88 -24.01
C MET A 132 20.16 8.81 -24.46
N GLU A 133 20.44 8.25 -25.64
CA GLU A 133 21.79 8.28 -26.23
C GLU A 133 22.28 9.71 -26.50
N THR A 134 21.41 10.60 -26.96
CA THR A 134 21.74 12.03 -27.14
C THR A 134 22.15 12.67 -25.82
N PHE A 135 21.42 12.40 -24.74
CA PHE A 135 21.75 12.88 -23.39
C PHE A 135 23.08 12.30 -22.87
N GLU A 136 23.32 11.00 -23.05
CA GLU A 136 24.58 10.36 -22.64
C GLU A 136 25.80 10.88 -23.41
N LYS A 137 25.65 11.13 -24.71
CA LYS A 137 26.70 11.74 -25.56
C LYS A 137 27.02 13.16 -25.09
N ALA A 138 26.01 13.94 -24.76
CA ALA A 138 26.20 15.29 -24.23
C ALA A 138 26.94 15.28 -22.89
N PHE A 139 26.57 14.39 -21.98
CA PHE A 139 27.25 14.23 -20.69
C PHE A 139 28.72 13.81 -20.87
N SER A 140 28.98 12.85 -21.75
CA SER A 140 30.33 12.33 -22.04
C SER A 140 31.25 13.35 -22.70
N ALA A 141 30.72 14.31 -23.47
CA ALA A 141 31.49 15.38 -24.08
C ALA A 141 31.96 16.43 -23.07
N VAL A 142 31.30 16.51 -21.92
CA VAL A 142 31.46 17.60 -20.95
C VAL A 142 32.25 17.16 -19.72
N GLU A 143 32.12 15.90 -19.33
CA GLU A 143 32.87 15.30 -18.22
C GLU A 143 34.38 15.62 -18.27
N PRO A 144 35.10 15.58 -19.42
CA PRO A 144 36.52 15.95 -19.48
C PRO A 144 36.82 17.42 -19.15
N HIS A 145 35.86 18.33 -19.35
CA HIS A 145 36.01 19.76 -19.05
C HIS A 145 35.84 20.06 -17.56
N VAL A 146 35.10 19.21 -16.82
CA VAL A 146 34.95 19.31 -15.37
C VAL A 146 36.04 18.53 -14.64
N LEU A 147 36.49 17.41 -15.21
CA LEU A 147 37.56 16.56 -14.67
C LEU A 147 38.92 16.88 -15.33
N ASP A 148 39.20 18.16 -15.54
CA ASP A 148 40.36 18.70 -16.26
C ASP A 148 41.69 18.58 -15.50
N THR A 149 41.63 18.52 -14.16
CA THR A 149 42.80 18.42 -13.29
C THR A 149 42.89 17.03 -12.63
N PRO A 150 44.10 16.53 -12.31
CA PRO A 150 44.29 15.25 -11.61
C PRO A 150 43.52 15.13 -10.30
N THR A 151 43.33 16.25 -9.59
CA THR A 151 42.54 16.32 -8.36
C THR A 151 41.05 16.16 -8.65
N ARG A 152 40.52 16.84 -9.68
CA ARG A 152 39.10 16.73 -10.07
C ARG A 152 38.77 15.36 -10.67
N GLN A 153 39.70 14.67 -11.30
CA GLN A 153 39.50 13.28 -11.76
C GLN A 153 39.20 12.30 -10.62
N LYS A 154 39.59 12.65 -9.39
CA LYS A 154 39.27 11.89 -8.17
C LYS A 154 38.06 12.44 -7.42
N ALA A 155 37.32 13.38 -8.01
CA ALA A 155 36.18 14.02 -7.38
C ALA A 155 34.95 13.11 -7.26
N HIS A 156 34.21 13.27 -6.17
CA HIS A 156 32.94 12.60 -5.93
C HIS A 156 31.82 13.26 -6.73
N TYR A 157 31.03 12.45 -7.41
CA TYR A 157 29.89 12.92 -8.20
C TYR A 157 28.59 12.81 -7.41
N LEU A 158 27.95 13.94 -7.11
CA LEU A 158 26.57 13.94 -6.59
C LEU A 158 25.63 13.69 -7.78
N SER A 159 25.14 12.46 -7.88
CA SER A 159 24.29 12.05 -9.00
C SER A 159 22.82 12.36 -8.81
N LEU A 160 22.34 12.37 -7.57
CA LEU A 160 20.94 12.66 -7.27
C LEU A 160 20.81 13.19 -5.85
N LEU A 161 19.99 14.23 -5.69
CA LEU A 161 19.54 14.72 -4.40
C LEU A 161 18.03 14.96 -4.51
N GLY A 162 17.24 14.26 -3.70
CA GLY A 162 15.78 14.37 -3.75
C GLY A 162 15.20 14.28 -2.35
N VAL A 163 14.26 15.15 -2.05
CA VAL A 163 13.46 15.11 -0.81
C VAL A 163 12.01 15.01 -1.24
N ASP A 164 11.23 14.25 -0.47
CA ASP A 164 9.79 14.16 -0.65
C ASP A 164 9.23 15.59 -0.84
N PRO A 165 8.47 15.86 -1.92
CA PRO A 165 7.94 17.19 -2.21
C PRO A 165 7.28 17.87 -1.01
N VAL A 166 6.63 17.10 -0.13
CA VAL A 166 5.93 17.59 1.07
C VAL A 166 6.90 18.12 2.13
N LEU A 167 8.12 17.59 2.18
CA LEU A 167 9.14 17.91 3.19
C LEU A 167 10.25 18.81 2.64
N GLN A 168 10.09 19.30 1.41
CA GLN A 168 10.98 20.31 0.86
C GLN A 168 10.86 21.62 1.64
N GLY A 169 11.99 22.28 1.91
CA GLY A 169 12.03 23.48 2.74
C GLY A 169 12.31 23.24 4.24
N GLU A 170 12.18 22.01 4.75
CA GLU A 170 12.55 21.67 6.15
C GLU A 170 14.07 21.51 6.38
N GLY A 171 14.90 21.83 5.40
CA GLY A 171 16.37 21.68 5.51
C GLY A 171 16.88 20.25 5.35
N LEU A 172 16.03 19.26 5.03
CA LEU A 172 16.46 17.86 4.84
C LEU A 172 17.40 17.67 3.64
N GLY A 173 17.18 18.42 2.57
CA GLY A 173 18.09 18.43 1.41
C GLY A 173 19.46 19.01 1.75
N LYS A 174 19.48 20.02 2.62
CA LYS A 174 20.72 20.58 3.19
C LYS A 174 21.44 19.51 4.04
N MET A 175 20.71 18.82 4.91
CA MET A 175 21.26 17.75 5.75
C MET A 175 21.92 16.63 4.91
N LEU A 176 21.26 16.19 3.83
CA LEU A 176 21.79 15.18 2.89
C LEU A 176 23.00 15.66 2.10
N LEU A 177 23.04 16.95 1.76
CA LEU A 177 24.16 17.55 1.05
C LEU A 177 25.37 17.70 1.98
N GLU A 178 25.15 18.16 3.22
CA GLU A 178 26.19 18.28 4.25
C GLU A 178 26.79 16.91 4.62
N ASP A 179 25.96 15.87 4.86
CA ASP A 179 26.44 14.49 5.07
C ASP A 179 27.26 13.95 3.89
N GLY A 180 26.88 14.35 2.67
CA GLY A 180 27.60 13.99 1.46
C GLY A 180 28.95 14.69 1.36
N LEU A 181 28.99 16.00 1.61
CA LEU A 181 30.21 16.82 1.56
C LEU A 181 31.19 16.48 2.68
N GLU A 182 30.71 16.18 3.89
CA GLU A 182 31.55 15.72 5.00
C GLU A 182 32.32 14.44 4.61
N LYS A 183 31.66 13.50 3.92
CA LYS A 183 32.32 12.29 3.39
C LYS A 183 33.33 12.57 2.27
N VAL A 184 33.17 13.68 1.56
CA VAL A 184 34.10 14.12 0.51
C VAL A 184 35.33 14.79 1.13
N ASP A 185 35.11 15.63 2.15
CA ASP A 185 36.15 16.30 2.92
C ASP A 185 37.01 15.27 3.70
N ASP A 186 36.37 14.29 4.33
CA ASP A 186 37.04 13.14 4.98
C ASP A 186 37.92 12.34 4.01
N ALA A 187 37.57 12.35 2.72
CA ALA A 187 38.30 11.67 1.66
C ALA A 187 39.36 12.55 0.99
N ASP A 188 39.58 13.79 1.46
CA ASP A 188 40.47 14.81 0.88
C ASP A 188 40.26 14.94 -0.64
N SER A 189 38.99 15.01 -1.04
CA SER A 189 38.56 14.96 -2.43
C SER A 189 37.72 16.20 -2.80
N ALA A 190 37.56 16.46 -4.10
CA ALA A 190 36.63 17.47 -4.58
C ALA A 190 35.24 16.86 -4.82
N ALA A 191 34.19 17.68 -4.90
CA ALA A 191 32.85 17.26 -5.32
C ALA A 191 32.46 17.97 -6.62
N TRP A 192 31.68 17.29 -7.46
CA TRP A 192 31.05 17.90 -8.62
C TRP A 192 29.62 17.39 -8.83
N LEU A 193 28.81 18.21 -9.49
CA LEU A 193 27.40 17.91 -9.76
C LEU A 193 26.91 18.56 -11.05
N VAL A 194 25.78 18.06 -11.52
CA VAL A 194 24.96 18.65 -12.59
C VAL A 194 23.74 19.28 -11.93
N SER A 195 23.59 20.60 -12.05
CA SER A 195 22.43 21.32 -11.50
C SER A 195 21.39 21.57 -12.58
N LEU A 196 20.12 21.52 -12.17
CA LEU A 196 19.02 22.10 -12.93
C LEU A 196 19.06 23.63 -12.84
N ALA A 197 18.48 24.30 -13.84
CA ALA A 197 18.35 25.74 -13.86
C ALA A 197 17.51 26.24 -12.66
N GLY A 198 17.97 27.27 -11.96
CA GLY A 198 17.32 27.86 -10.78
C GLY A 198 17.89 27.41 -9.42
N LEU A 199 18.75 26.38 -9.38
CA LEU A 199 19.39 25.87 -8.16
C LEU A 199 20.84 26.34 -7.96
N GLU A 200 21.34 27.22 -8.83
CA GLU A 200 22.72 27.71 -8.85
C GLU A 200 23.09 28.40 -7.54
N LYS A 201 22.17 29.23 -7.02
CA LYS A 201 22.34 29.94 -5.73
C LYS A 201 22.34 29.00 -4.52
N LEU A 202 21.75 27.80 -4.63
CA LEU A 202 21.80 26.81 -3.56
C LEU A 202 23.21 26.23 -3.47
N TYR A 203 23.72 25.71 -4.57
CA TYR A 203 25.02 25.05 -4.59
C TYR A 203 26.19 26.02 -4.37
N ALA A 204 26.11 27.25 -4.91
CA ALA A 204 27.13 28.27 -4.69
C ALA A 204 27.39 28.57 -3.19
N ARG A 205 26.38 28.41 -2.33
CA ARG A 205 26.53 28.58 -0.87
C ARG A 205 27.35 27.48 -0.19
N TYR A 206 27.53 26.33 -0.84
CA TYR A 206 28.35 25.21 -0.38
C TYR A 206 29.70 25.12 -1.11
N GLY A 207 30.17 26.22 -1.71
CA GLY A 207 31.50 26.31 -2.33
C GLY A 207 31.59 25.73 -3.75
N PHE A 208 30.45 25.39 -4.36
CA PHE A 208 30.36 24.95 -5.75
C PHE A 208 30.48 26.14 -6.71
N VAL A 209 31.45 26.11 -7.61
CA VAL A 209 31.70 27.13 -8.64
C VAL A 209 31.29 26.57 -10.00
N GLU A 210 30.57 27.37 -10.79
CA GLU A 210 30.17 27.01 -12.15
C GLU A 210 31.43 26.85 -13.03
N ALA A 211 31.66 25.63 -13.52
CA ALA A 211 32.81 25.28 -14.33
C ALA A 211 32.52 25.45 -15.83
N THR A 212 31.35 25.02 -16.28
CA THR A 212 30.91 25.17 -17.67
C THR A 212 29.39 25.09 -17.76
N LYS A 213 28.84 25.75 -18.78
CA LYS A 213 27.43 25.69 -19.14
C LYS A 213 27.30 25.04 -20.50
N VAL A 214 26.47 24.01 -20.58
CA VAL A 214 26.29 23.25 -21.82
C VAL A 214 24.89 23.45 -22.33
N ASP A 215 24.78 24.06 -23.50
CA ASP A 215 23.58 23.98 -24.32
C ASP A 215 23.69 22.71 -25.16
N VAL A 216 22.76 21.77 -24.97
CA VAL A 216 22.78 20.51 -25.70
C VAL A 216 21.89 20.65 -26.93
N GLU A 217 22.50 20.82 -28.10
CA GLU A 217 21.76 20.81 -29.38
C GLU A 217 20.95 19.51 -29.52
N GLY A 218 19.63 19.64 -29.67
CA GLY A 218 18.71 18.51 -29.88
C GLY A 218 17.91 18.06 -28.65
N LEU A 219 18.17 18.60 -27.46
CA LEU A 219 17.19 18.59 -26.36
C LEU A 219 16.18 19.74 -26.56
N HIS A 220 14.92 19.56 -26.16
CA HIS A 220 13.82 20.53 -26.31
C HIS A 220 14.08 21.85 -25.51
N ASP A 221 13.07 22.58 -25.03
CA ASP A 221 13.19 23.84 -24.23
C ASP A 221 13.98 23.74 -22.89
N TRP A 222 14.83 22.72 -22.71
CA TRP A 222 15.69 22.53 -21.56
C TRP A 222 16.87 23.52 -21.60
N LYS A 223 16.70 24.65 -20.89
CA LYS A 223 17.66 25.75 -20.82
C LYS A 223 18.90 25.39 -19.99
N GLY A 224 19.88 24.75 -20.62
CA GLY A 224 21.28 24.64 -20.18
C GLY A 224 21.54 23.90 -18.86
N VAL A 225 22.55 23.03 -18.87
CA VAL A 225 23.09 22.44 -17.64
C VAL A 225 24.28 23.26 -17.18
N SER A 226 24.25 23.75 -15.94
CA SER A 226 25.44 24.32 -15.29
C SER A 226 26.11 23.23 -14.45
N LEU A 227 27.37 22.93 -14.75
CA LEU A 227 28.17 22.01 -13.96
C LEU A 227 28.95 22.77 -12.91
N TYR A 228 28.96 22.22 -11.70
CA TYR A 228 29.62 22.84 -10.57
C TYR A 228 30.70 21.94 -10.00
N CYS A 229 31.79 22.55 -9.53
CA CYS A 229 32.86 21.87 -8.79
C CYS A 229 33.26 22.68 -7.55
N THR A 230 33.71 22.02 -6.47
CA THR A 230 34.19 22.73 -5.28
C THR A 230 35.58 23.36 -5.55
N SER A 231 35.78 24.62 -5.13
CA SER A 231 37.10 25.27 -5.17
C SER A 231 37.88 24.96 -3.88
N PHE A 232 39.03 24.29 -3.97
CA PHE A 232 39.85 24.05 -2.79
C PHE A 232 40.65 25.30 -2.41
N GLY A 233 40.42 25.80 -1.19
CA GLY A 233 41.15 26.91 -0.58
C GLY A 233 40.39 27.55 0.60
N SER A 234 40.51 26.97 1.80
CA SER A 234 40.15 27.54 3.11
C SER A 234 38.75 28.17 3.26
N LEU A 235 37.77 27.39 3.72
CA LEU A 235 36.62 27.93 4.46
C LEU A 235 37.08 28.18 5.91
N GLU A 236 37.74 29.31 6.14
CA GLU A 236 37.77 29.90 7.48
C GLU A 236 36.33 30.19 7.91
N LEU A 237 36.01 29.79 9.13
CA LEU A 237 34.78 30.09 9.86
C LEU A 237 34.44 31.58 9.79
N ALA A 238 33.59 31.97 8.84
CA ALA A 238 32.94 33.27 8.85
C ALA A 238 31.71 33.20 9.77
N THR A 239 31.91 33.64 11.01
CA THR A 239 30.89 34.07 11.97
C THR A 239 29.69 34.76 11.33
N PHE A 240 28.48 34.24 11.58
CA PHE A 240 27.24 35.02 11.55
C PHE A 240 26.37 34.68 12.78
N ILE A 241 26.48 35.58 13.76
CA ILE A 241 25.50 36.15 14.71
C ILE A 241 24.20 35.36 14.98
N PRO A 242 23.84 35.11 16.26
CA PRO A 242 22.61 34.42 16.65
C PRO A 242 21.41 35.37 16.72
N PHE A 243 20.24 34.91 16.31
CA PHE A 243 18.96 35.47 16.75
C PHE A 243 17.98 34.33 17.02
N GLU A 244 17.82 34.01 18.31
CA GLU A 244 16.67 33.29 18.85
C GLU A 244 15.49 34.26 19.02
N LEU A 245 14.28 33.80 18.74
CA LEU A 245 13.06 34.28 19.38
C LEU A 245 12.18 33.07 19.69
N GLN A 246 11.92 32.90 20.99
CA GLN A 246 11.15 31.81 21.61
C GLN A 246 10.15 32.47 22.56
N PHE A 247 8.86 32.10 22.52
CA PHE A 247 7.85 32.20 23.62
C PHE A 247 6.59 31.43 23.16
N SER A 248 5.75 30.75 23.94
CA SER A 248 5.74 30.10 25.26
C SER A 248 4.50 29.18 25.31
N CYS A 249 4.52 28.14 26.16
CA CYS A 249 3.46 27.13 26.35
C CYS A 249 2.29 27.64 27.24
N PRO A 250 1.09 27.01 27.18
CA PRO A 250 0.59 26.40 28.41
C PRO A 250 0.02 24.98 28.24
N SER A 251 0.31 24.16 29.26
CA SER A 251 -0.10 22.77 29.44
C SER A 251 -1.41 22.64 30.22
N ASN A 252 -2.32 21.77 29.73
CA ASN A 252 -3.29 20.89 30.42
C ASN A 252 -4.64 20.90 29.70
N VAL A 253 -5.16 19.72 29.34
CA VAL A 253 -6.51 19.19 29.68
C VAL A 253 -6.67 17.80 29.01
N SER A 254 -7.54 17.02 29.64
CA SER A 254 -7.81 15.57 29.62
C SER A 254 -7.92 14.81 28.28
N LYS A 255 -7.57 13.51 28.37
CA LYS A 255 -7.92 12.43 27.44
C LYS A 255 -9.40 12.48 27.02
N GLN A 256 -9.65 12.78 25.75
CA GLN A 256 -10.92 12.57 25.08
C GLN A 256 -10.63 12.03 23.66
N PHE A 257 -11.51 11.17 23.15
CA PHE A 257 -11.34 10.32 21.97
C PHE A 257 -10.79 11.10 20.74
N MET A 258 -9.74 10.57 20.10
CA MET A 258 -9.11 11.22 18.95
C MET A 258 -9.99 11.12 17.70
N ILE A 259 -10.49 12.26 17.25
CA ILE A 259 -11.12 12.46 15.95
C ILE A 259 -10.04 12.96 14.99
N ALA A 260 -9.99 12.39 13.79
CA ALA A 260 -9.16 12.92 12.71
C ALA A 260 -9.65 14.33 12.34
N MET A 261 -8.82 15.31 12.67
CA MET A 261 -8.84 16.72 12.25
C MET A 261 -9.28 16.89 10.77
N SER A 262 -10.43 17.54 10.54
CA SER A 262 -11.07 17.64 9.21
C SER A 262 -10.84 18.96 8.48
N ILE A 263 -10.83 18.96 7.15
CA ILE A 263 -10.87 20.15 6.30
C ILE A 263 -12.25 20.25 5.68
N THR A 264 -12.86 21.43 5.74
CA THR A 264 -14.20 21.69 5.19
C THR A 264 -14.15 22.83 4.17
N LEU A 265 -14.96 22.76 3.11
CA LEU A 265 -14.69 23.46 1.83
C LEU A 265 -15.85 24.32 1.31
N GLU A 266 -16.96 24.38 2.02
CA GLU A 266 -18.16 25.18 1.67
C GLU A 266 -18.56 25.96 2.92
N GLU A 267 -17.67 26.82 3.40
CA GLU A 267 -17.86 27.48 4.69
C GLU A 267 -18.05 28.97 4.47
N HIS A 268 -19.25 29.46 4.74
CA HIS A 268 -19.68 30.79 4.36
C HIS A 268 -19.30 31.86 5.36
N PHE A 269 -18.95 33.03 4.84
CA PHE A 269 -18.86 34.27 5.58
C PHE A 269 -19.58 35.41 4.84
N LEU A 270 -19.95 36.46 5.58
CA LEU A 270 -20.54 37.68 5.03
C LEU A 270 -19.57 38.84 5.29
N SER A 271 -19.07 39.42 4.22
CA SER A 271 -18.17 40.57 4.25
C SER A 271 -18.86 41.81 4.81
N ARG A 272 -18.16 42.57 5.65
CA ARG A 272 -18.64 43.88 6.12
C ARG A 272 -18.73 44.88 4.98
N ALA A 273 -17.86 44.77 3.97
CA ALA A 273 -17.93 45.59 2.77
C ALA A 273 -19.25 45.35 2.00
N ALA A 274 -19.70 44.09 1.90
CA ALA A 274 -20.98 43.75 1.30
C ALA A 274 -22.16 44.24 2.15
N HIS A 275 -22.13 43.97 3.46
CA HIS A 275 -23.20 44.33 4.40
C HIS A 275 -23.40 45.85 4.58
N SER A 276 -22.38 46.67 4.31
CA SER A 276 -22.45 48.14 4.40
C SER A 276 -22.79 48.83 3.07
N SER A 277 -22.83 48.09 1.96
CA SER A 277 -23.12 48.62 0.63
C SER A 277 -24.61 49.03 0.48
N LYS A 278 -24.92 49.98 -0.40
CA LYS A 278 -26.32 50.37 -0.70
C LYS A 278 -27.15 49.25 -1.38
N ALA A 279 -26.52 48.14 -1.78
CA ALA A 279 -27.17 46.98 -2.40
C ALA A 279 -27.95 46.10 -1.40
N VAL A 280 -27.91 46.42 -0.10
CA VAL A 280 -28.57 45.71 1.02
C VAL A 280 -30.11 45.62 0.89
N THR A 281 -30.76 46.31 -0.06
CA THR A 281 -32.21 46.15 -0.29
C THR A 281 -32.58 44.77 -0.81
N ASP A 282 -31.71 44.13 -1.60
CA ASP A 282 -31.99 42.86 -2.28
C ASP A 282 -31.17 41.69 -1.72
N ASP A 283 -30.50 41.88 -0.57
CA ASP A 283 -29.71 40.82 0.08
C ASP A 283 -30.66 39.69 0.53
N PRO A 284 -30.57 38.49 -0.07
CA PRO A 284 -31.46 37.38 0.25
C PRO A 284 -31.23 36.81 1.66
N ILE A 285 -30.16 37.22 2.35
CA ILE A 285 -29.84 36.78 3.71
C ILE A 285 -30.49 37.70 4.76
N ARG A 286 -31.08 38.83 4.36
CA ARG A 286 -31.72 39.82 5.24
C ARG A 286 -32.86 39.28 6.11
N GLY A 287 -33.42 38.11 5.79
CA GLY A 287 -34.45 37.41 6.56
C GLY A 287 -33.93 36.35 7.53
N PHE A 288 -32.63 36.09 7.58
CA PHE A 288 -32.07 35.05 8.43
C PHE A 288 -32.06 35.48 9.91
N PRO A 289 -32.15 34.52 10.85
CA PRO A 289 -32.03 34.81 12.27
C PRO A 289 -30.73 35.54 12.59
N THR A 290 -30.77 36.51 13.50
CA THR A 290 -29.60 37.29 13.92
C THR A 290 -28.43 36.41 14.36
N SER A 291 -28.71 35.24 14.93
CA SER A 291 -27.69 34.25 15.31
C SER A 291 -26.88 33.73 14.12
N ILE A 292 -27.50 33.53 12.96
CA ILE A 292 -26.81 33.10 11.74
C ILE A 292 -25.99 34.26 11.15
N ILE A 293 -26.56 35.46 11.11
CA ILE A 293 -25.84 36.66 10.64
C ILE A 293 -24.57 36.89 11.46
N ASN A 294 -24.67 36.78 12.78
CA ASN A 294 -23.51 36.93 13.67
C ASN A 294 -22.41 35.90 13.36
N LYS A 295 -22.77 34.64 13.09
CA LYS A 295 -21.80 33.60 12.68
C LYS A 295 -21.20 33.86 11.29
N LEU A 296 -21.98 34.42 10.36
CA LEU A 296 -21.51 34.76 9.01
C LEU A 296 -20.49 35.90 9.03
N VAL A 297 -20.69 36.94 9.84
CA VAL A 297 -19.76 38.08 9.94
C VAL A 297 -18.57 37.82 10.86
N ASP A 298 -18.60 36.72 11.62
CA ASP A 298 -17.50 36.35 12.51
C ASP A 298 -16.42 35.55 11.77
N LEU A 299 -15.25 36.18 11.64
CA LEU A 299 -14.00 35.63 11.12
C LEU A 299 -12.92 35.57 12.21
N ASN A 300 -13.33 35.53 13.48
CA ASN A 300 -12.44 35.66 14.65
C ASN A 300 -12.59 34.46 15.59
N ASP A 301 -12.35 34.70 16.87
CA ASP A 301 -12.22 33.68 17.91
C ASP A 301 -13.47 32.80 18.10
N GLU A 302 -14.69 33.28 17.85
CA GLU A 302 -15.90 32.48 18.08
C GLU A 302 -16.05 31.37 17.03
N ARG A 303 -15.81 31.68 15.75
CA ARG A 303 -15.71 30.69 14.66
C ARG A 303 -14.57 29.70 14.92
N ILE A 304 -13.38 30.19 15.25
CA ILE A 304 -12.21 29.33 15.52
C ILE A 304 -12.50 28.40 16.71
N LYS A 305 -13.10 28.93 17.78
CA LYS A 305 -13.51 28.12 18.93
C LYS A 305 -14.53 27.04 18.52
N ASN A 306 -15.51 27.38 17.68
CA ASN A 306 -16.46 26.40 17.18
C ASN A 306 -15.79 25.33 16.30
N MET A 307 -14.78 25.70 15.51
CA MET A 307 -13.98 24.74 14.75
C MET A 307 -13.21 23.79 15.67
N ASP A 308 -12.49 24.35 16.66
CA ASP A 308 -11.70 23.58 17.63
C ASP A 308 -12.58 22.62 18.45
N GLU A 309 -13.78 23.05 18.88
CA GLU A 309 -14.74 22.21 19.62
C GLU A 309 -15.28 21.02 18.78
N ASN A 310 -15.26 21.16 17.46
CA ASN A 310 -15.82 20.19 16.51
C ASN A 310 -14.78 19.51 15.61
N ASP A 311 -13.49 19.58 15.98
CA ASP A 311 -12.36 18.94 15.29
C ASP A 311 -12.18 19.37 13.82
N VAL A 312 -12.58 20.60 13.48
CA VAL A 312 -12.34 21.20 12.16
C VAL A 312 -11.00 21.95 12.18
N SER A 313 -10.06 21.51 11.37
CA SER A 313 -8.71 22.07 11.31
C SER A 313 -8.63 23.29 10.42
N ILE A 314 -9.17 23.18 9.20
CA ILE A 314 -9.20 24.25 8.23
C ILE A 314 -10.61 24.38 7.68
N GLN A 315 -11.14 25.59 7.71
CA GLN A 315 -12.25 25.99 6.87
C GLN A 315 -11.71 26.72 5.64
N VAL A 316 -12.04 26.23 4.45
CA VAL A 316 -11.88 27.00 3.21
C VAL A 316 -13.09 27.91 3.10
N LEU A 317 -12.88 29.17 3.45
CA LEU A 317 -13.93 30.16 3.54
C LEU A 317 -14.31 30.68 2.16
N SER A 318 -15.59 30.89 1.97
CA SER A 318 -16.19 31.45 0.76
C SER A 318 -17.25 32.48 1.12
N HIS A 319 -17.43 33.50 0.29
CA HIS A 319 -18.47 34.48 0.56
C HIS A 319 -19.85 33.83 0.32
N THR A 320 -20.87 34.30 1.02
CA THR A 320 -22.26 34.00 0.66
C THR A 320 -22.59 34.46 -0.78
N PRO A 321 -23.68 34.00 -1.41
CA PRO A 321 -23.98 34.38 -2.80
C PRO A 321 -23.87 35.89 -3.09
N THR A 322 -23.27 36.23 -4.22
CA THR A 322 -22.75 37.58 -4.56
C THR A 322 -23.35 38.20 -5.82
N ASN A 323 -24.27 37.52 -6.51
CA ASN A 323 -24.89 37.99 -7.76
C ASN A 323 -25.45 39.43 -7.76
N TYR A 324 -25.76 40.00 -6.60
CA TYR A 324 -26.27 41.37 -6.44
C TYR A 324 -25.17 42.42 -6.14
N LEU A 325 -23.92 42.00 -5.97
CA LEU A 325 -22.79 42.86 -5.63
C LEU A 325 -22.11 43.41 -6.89
N THR A 326 -21.52 44.62 -6.76
CA THR A 326 -20.70 45.20 -7.83
C THR A 326 -19.29 44.59 -7.83
N PRO A 327 -18.56 44.62 -8.96
CA PRO A 327 -17.18 44.15 -9.02
C PRO A 327 -16.26 44.79 -7.97
N GLU A 328 -16.42 46.09 -7.68
CA GLU A 328 -15.63 46.78 -6.65
C GLU A 328 -15.91 46.24 -5.24
N THR A 329 -17.17 45.89 -4.98
CA THR A 329 -17.57 45.30 -3.70
C THR A 329 -17.01 43.89 -3.56
N ILE A 330 -17.03 43.10 -4.65
CA ILE A 330 -16.45 41.74 -4.68
C ILE A 330 -14.95 41.77 -4.40
N ILE A 331 -14.21 42.69 -5.02
CA ILE A 331 -12.77 42.91 -4.76
C ILE A 331 -12.53 43.21 -3.27
N ALA A 332 -13.34 44.10 -2.68
CA ALA A 332 -13.25 44.43 -1.27
C ALA A 332 -13.58 43.23 -0.35
N CYS A 333 -14.54 42.37 -0.74
CA CYS A 333 -14.84 41.13 -0.02
C CYS A 333 -13.67 40.15 -0.03
N ASN A 334 -13.01 39.98 -1.19
CA ASN A 334 -11.83 39.13 -1.31
C ASN A 334 -10.66 39.69 -0.48
N ASP A 335 -10.49 41.01 -0.43
CA ASP A 335 -9.44 41.65 0.39
C ASP A 335 -9.69 41.47 1.90
N GLU A 336 -10.95 41.56 2.35
CA GLU A 336 -11.37 41.28 3.72
C GLU A 336 -11.10 39.81 4.09
N LEU A 337 -11.49 38.87 3.23
CA LEU A 337 -11.19 37.45 3.43
C LEU A 337 -9.68 37.20 3.46
N ALA A 338 -8.92 37.80 2.55
CA ALA A 338 -7.47 37.64 2.52
C ALA A 338 -6.82 38.18 3.80
N ALA A 339 -7.36 39.24 4.40
CA ALA A 339 -6.90 39.72 5.71
C ALA A 339 -7.18 38.71 6.83
N ALA A 340 -8.38 38.11 6.86
CA ALA A 340 -8.74 37.08 7.83
C ALA A 340 -7.88 35.81 7.69
N VAL A 341 -7.68 35.33 6.45
CA VAL A 341 -6.79 34.19 6.15
C VAL A 341 -5.37 34.50 6.59
N ARG A 342 -4.83 35.70 6.32
CA ARG A 342 -3.50 36.10 6.78
C ARG A 342 -3.37 36.13 8.30
N ALA A 343 -4.42 36.54 9.01
CA ALA A 343 -4.43 36.57 10.46
C ALA A 343 -4.46 35.16 11.08
N ASN A 344 -5.15 34.21 10.45
CA ASN A 344 -5.41 32.87 11.00
C ASN A 344 -5.06 31.73 10.02
N LYS A 345 -3.84 31.76 9.46
CA LYS A 345 -3.40 30.82 8.40
C LYS A 345 -3.42 29.34 8.80
N SER A 346 -3.43 29.02 10.09
CA SER A 346 -3.54 27.64 10.59
C SER A 346 -4.97 27.09 10.48
N HIS A 347 -5.97 27.97 10.39
CA HIS A 347 -7.38 27.63 10.49
C HIS A 347 -8.18 28.02 9.24
N PHE A 348 -7.72 29.01 8.46
CA PHE A 348 -8.45 29.49 7.29
C PHE A 348 -7.64 29.37 6.01
N ALA A 349 -8.35 28.95 4.95
CA ALA A 349 -7.99 29.19 3.56
C ALA A 349 -9.15 29.94 2.88
N GLY A 350 -8.94 30.45 1.67
CA GLY A 350 -9.95 31.26 0.97
C GLY A 350 -10.24 30.77 -0.44
N PHE A 351 -11.52 30.76 -0.80
CA PHE A 351 -11.98 30.75 -2.18
C PHE A 351 -12.37 32.17 -2.60
N ALA A 352 -11.92 32.58 -3.79
CA ALA A 352 -12.30 33.85 -4.39
C ALA A 352 -13.80 33.86 -4.71
N CYS A 353 -14.49 34.95 -4.40
CA CYS A 353 -15.75 35.28 -5.07
C CYS A 353 -15.45 36.10 -6.33
N LEU A 354 -16.21 35.89 -7.41
CA LEU A 354 -15.90 36.47 -8.72
C LEU A 354 -17.09 37.27 -9.28
N PRO A 355 -16.85 38.41 -9.98
CA PRO A 355 -17.89 39.17 -10.66
C PRO A 355 -18.35 38.44 -11.93
N MET A 356 -19.13 37.37 -11.77
CA MET A 356 -19.49 36.46 -12.87
C MET A 356 -20.34 37.12 -13.96
N GLY A 357 -20.92 38.31 -13.75
CA GLY A 357 -21.58 39.08 -14.80
C GLY A 357 -20.63 39.65 -15.87
N ASP A 358 -19.32 39.69 -15.60
CA ASP A 358 -18.26 40.12 -16.52
C ASP A 358 -17.15 39.05 -16.54
N PRO A 359 -17.12 38.17 -17.56
CA PRO A 359 -16.13 37.08 -17.64
C PRO A 359 -14.67 37.56 -17.60
N MET A 360 -14.38 38.76 -18.13
CA MET A 360 -13.03 39.31 -18.16
C MET A 360 -12.64 39.83 -16.77
N ALA A 361 -13.53 40.55 -16.10
CA ALA A 361 -13.31 40.98 -14.72
C ALA A 361 -13.17 39.77 -13.78
N ALA A 362 -14.00 38.73 -13.94
CA ALA A 362 -13.90 37.48 -13.20
C ALA A 362 -12.54 36.80 -13.38
N THR A 363 -12.05 36.77 -14.62
CA THR A 363 -10.74 36.19 -14.96
C THR A 363 -9.59 36.93 -14.28
N HIS A 364 -9.61 38.26 -14.30
CA HIS A 364 -8.59 39.08 -13.64
C HIS A 364 -8.64 38.93 -12.12
N GLU A 365 -9.83 38.91 -11.53
CA GLU A 365 -9.98 38.80 -10.08
C GLU A 365 -9.58 37.40 -9.57
N LEU A 366 -9.87 36.34 -10.33
CA LEU A 366 -9.35 35.01 -10.05
C LEU A 366 -7.82 35.03 -10.01
N GLU A 367 -7.18 35.55 -11.06
CA GLU A 367 -5.72 35.61 -11.13
C GLU A 367 -5.11 36.41 -9.97
N ARG A 368 -5.72 37.55 -9.61
CA ARG A 368 -5.30 38.38 -8.47
C ARG A 368 -5.40 37.61 -7.16
N CYS A 369 -6.55 36.99 -6.88
CA CYS A 369 -6.77 36.27 -5.63
C CYS A 369 -5.80 35.08 -5.45
N ILE A 370 -5.54 34.32 -6.51
CA ILE A 370 -4.60 33.20 -6.44
C ILE A 370 -3.16 33.71 -6.26
N LYS A 371 -2.73 34.69 -7.07
CA LYS A 371 -1.32 35.14 -7.07
C LYS A 371 -0.94 36.05 -5.91
N GLU A 372 -1.83 36.93 -5.50
CA GLU A 372 -1.54 37.95 -4.48
C GLU A 372 -2.00 37.52 -3.08
N HIS A 373 -3.15 36.84 -2.98
CA HIS A 373 -3.73 36.45 -1.70
C HIS A 373 -3.47 35.00 -1.32
N GLY A 374 -3.02 34.16 -2.25
CA GLY A 374 -2.77 32.74 -2.01
C GLY A 374 -4.07 31.94 -1.80
N PHE A 375 -5.18 32.40 -2.39
CA PHE A 375 -6.42 31.64 -2.39
C PHE A 375 -6.23 30.32 -3.15
N VAL A 376 -7.03 29.32 -2.79
CA VAL A 376 -6.88 27.94 -3.28
C VAL A 376 -7.83 27.60 -4.43
N GLY A 377 -8.56 28.58 -4.92
CA GLY A 377 -9.53 28.47 -6.01
C GLY A 377 -10.55 29.60 -5.95
N ALA A 378 -11.71 29.36 -6.56
CA ALA A 378 -12.87 30.23 -6.46
C ALA A 378 -14.13 29.45 -6.10
N LEU A 379 -15.08 30.11 -5.45
CA LEU A 379 -16.45 29.65 -5.29
C LEU A 379 -17.36 30.67 -5.93
N ILE A 380 -18.14 30.22 -6.91
CA ILE A 380 -19.03 31.05 -7.72
C ILE A 380 -20.47 30.61 -7.53
N ASP A 381 -21.38 31.58 -7.63
CA ASP A 381 -22.81 31.30 -7.69
C ASP A 381 -23.14 30.46 -8.93
N ASN A 382 -24.19 29.64 -8.88
CA ASN A 382 -24.53 28.72 -9.97
C ASN A 382 -24.85 29.42 -11.32
N HIS A 383 -25.37 30.64 -11.25
CA HIS A 383 -25.69 31.47 -12.41
C HIS A 383 -25.63 32.95 -12.02
N SER A 384 -25.44 33.84 -12.99
CA SER A 384 -25.58 35.29 -12.79
C SER A 384 -26.94 35.77 -13.32
N ASN A 385 -27.90 35.96 -12.40
CA ASN A 385 -29.28 36.38 -12.70
C ASN A 385 -29.96 35.54 -13.82
N GLY A 386 -29.88 34.21 -13.72
CA GLY A 386 -30.42 33.26 -14.69
C GLY A 386 -29.53 32.99 -15.92
N ASN A 387 -28.38 33.67 -16.04
CA ASN A 387 -27.39 33.38 -17.08
C ASN A 387 -26.34 32.38 -16.57
N PHE A 388 -26.28 31.22 -17.22
CA PHE A 388 -25.32 30.16 -16.95
C PHE A 388 -23.99 30.39 -17.68
N TYR A 389 -22.96 29.62 -17.30
CA TYR A 389 -21.56 29.86 -17.72
C TYR A 389 -21.08 28.96 -18.87
N ASP A 390 -22.02 28.41 -19.65
CA ASP A 390 -21.75 27.58 -20.83
C ASP A 390 -21.53 28.39 -22.12
N ASN A 391 -21.67 29.72 -22.05
CA ASN A 391 -21.38 30.61 -23.18
C ASN A 391 -19.87 30.69 -23.47
N PRO A 392 -19.45 30.79 -24.75
CA PRO A 392 -18.03 30.84 -25.14
C PRO A 392 -17.22 31.99 -24.51
N GLU A 393 -17.87 33.07 -24.10
CA GLU A 393 -17.22 34.20 -23.43
C GLU A 393 -16.57 33.81 -22.10
N TYR A 394 -17.03 32.74 -21.44
CA TYR A 394 -16.43 32.22 -20.21
C TYR A 394 -15.23 31.30 -20.44
N ASP A 395 -14.91 30.93 -21.69
CA ASP A 395 -13.72 30.11 -21.99
C ASP A 395 -12.42 30.77 -21.51
N ILE A 396 -12.37 32.11 -21.46
CA ILE A 396 -11.22 32.83 -20.91
C ILE A 396 -11.01 32.56 -19.41
N LEU A 397 -12.11 32.41 -18.66
CA LEU A 397 -12.09 32.10 -17.24
C LEU A 397 -11.68 30.64 -17.02
N TRP A 398 -12.27 29.72 -17.80
CA TRP A 398 -11.95 28.29 -17.73
C TRP A 398 -10.48 28.02 -18.10
N ALA A 399 -9.98 28.66 -19.16
CA ALA A 399 -8.58 28.60 -19.54
C ALA A 399 -7.66 29.17 -18.45
N LYS A 400 -8.07 30.25 -17.79
CA LYS A 400 -7.30 30.85 -16.69
C LYS A 400 -7.25 29.92 -15.47
N ALA A 401 -8.37 29.32 -15.08
CA ALA A 401 -8.40 28.34 -13.99
C ALA A 401 -7.47 27.15 -14.26
N VAL A 402 -7.49 26.62 -15.49
CA VAL A 402 -6.56 25.57 -15.93
C VAL A 402 -5.10 26.04 -15.90
N GLY A 403 -4.82 27.27 -16.35
CA GLY A 403 -3.47 27.85 -16.34
C GLY A 403 -2.91 28.10 -14.93
N LEU A 404 -3.80 28.36 -13.96
CA LEU A 404 -3.45 28.52 -12.54
C LEU A 404 -3.47 27.17 -11.78
N ASP A 405 -3.97 26.11 -12.39
CA ASP A 405 -4.18 24.76 -11.82
C ASP A 405 -5.09 24.71 -10.58
N VAL A 406 -6.04 25.65 -10.47
CA VAL A 406 -6.96 25.76 -9.33
C VAL A 406 -8.38 25.32 -9.70
N PRO A 407 -9.16 24.77 -8.76
CA PRO A 407 -10.56 24.45 -8.99
C PRO A 407 -11.49 25.66 -8.90
N ILE A 408 -12.64 25.52 -9.56
CA ILE A 408 -13.80 26.41 -9.39
C ILE A 408 -14.93 25.60 -8.77
N TYR A 409 -15.35 26.01 -7.57
CA TYR A 409 -16.50 25.49 -6.87
C TYR A 409 -17.76 26.18 -7.39
N ILE A 410 -18.72 25.43 -7.93
CA ILE A 410 -20.02 25.97 -8.35
C ILE A 410 -21.02 25.71 -7.24
N HIS A 411 -21.36 26.76 -6.50
CA HIS A 411 -22.27 26.72 -5.37
C HIS A 411 -23.69 27.10 -5.80
N PRO A 412 -24.75 26.48 -5.23
CA PRO A 412 -26.10 26.88 -5.56
C PRO A 412 -26.41 28.36 -5.28
N ALA A 413 -27.32 28.94 -6.07
CA ALA A 413 -27.72 30.33 -5.95
C ALA A 413 -29.23 30.47 -6.03
N TRP A 414 -29.76 31.54 -5.44
CA TRP A 414 -31.18 31.87 -5.52
C TRP A 414 -31.66 31.92 -6.97
N PRO A 415 -32.86 31.38 -7.28
CA PRO A 415 -33.40 31.45 -8.63
C PRO A 415 -33.58 32.91 -9.03
N SER A 416 -33.38 33.22 -10.32
CA SER A 416 -33.77 34.51 -10.85
C SER A 416 -35.27 34.76 -10.64
N GLU A 417 -35.71 36.03 -10.61
CA GLU A 417 -37.14 36.34 -10.47
C GLU A 417 -37.97 35.66 -11.57
N LYS A 418 -37.42 35.53 -12.78
CA LYS A 418 -38.07 34.78 -13.88
C LYS A 418 -38.24 33.30 -13.57
N GLU A 419 -37.22 32.63 -13.01
CA GLU A 419 -37.32 31.21 -12.65
C GLU A 419 -38.26 31.00 -11.47
N LYS A 420 -38.22 31.89 -10.48
CA LYS A 420 -39.13 31.89 -9.34
C LYS A 420 -40.58 32.07 -9.78
N GLU A 421 -40.86 33.03 -10.67
CA GLU A 421 -42.18 33.23 -11.29
C GLU A 421 -42.64 32.01 -12.07
N ALA A 422 -41.76 31.39 -12.85
CA ALA A 422 -42.12 30.29 -13.73
C ALA A 422 -42.29 28.93 -13.03
N LEU A 423 -41.48 28.64 -12.01
CA LEU A 423 -41.32 27.28 -11.44
C LEU A 423 -41.75 27.17 -9.99
N TYR A 424 -41.61 28.24 -9.21
CA TYR A 424 -41.68 28.16 -7.74
C TYR A 424 -42.76 29.05 -7.11
N SER A 425 -43.52 29.78 -7.93
CA SER A 425 -44.61 30.64 -7.48
C SER A 425 -45.86 30.49 -8.36
N GLY A 426 -46.99 31.03 -7.88
CA GLY A 426 -48.29 30.88 -8.53
C GLY A 426 -49.24 29.91 -7.81
N GLY A 427 -50.52 29.96 -8.18
CA GLY A 427 -51.57 29.16 -7.54
C GLY A 427 -51.66 29.39 -6.02
N ASN A 428 -51.87 28.32 -5.25
CA ASN A 428 -51.98 28.40 -3.79
C ASN A 428 -50.65 28.72 -3.08
N LEU A 429 -49.49 28.58 -3.76
CA LEU A 429 -48.17 28.93 -3.21
C LEU A 429 -48.00 30.44 -3.02
N LEU A 430 -48.82 31.27 -3.69
CA LEU A 430 -48.82 32.74 -3.51
C LEU A 430 -49.10 33.16 -2.06
N SER A 431 -49.84 32.34 -1.32
CA SER A 431 -50.21 32.61 0.07
C SER A 431 -49.16 32.17 1.10
N ASP A 432 -48.19 31.34 0.69
CA ASP A 432 -47.11 30.82 1.53
C ASP A 432 -45.76 31.03 0.84
N SER A 433 -45.22 32.25 1.00
CA SER A 433 -43.93 32.66 0.44
C SER A 433 -42.74 31.88 1.00
N SER A 434 -42.90 31.20 2.15
CA SER A 434 -41.83 30.41 2.77
C SER A 434 -41.65 29.09 2.02
N SER A 435 -42.76 28.42 1.68
CA SER A 435 -42.74 27.19 0.87
C SER A 435 -42.17 27.43 -0.53
N ALA A 436 -42.56 28.53 -1.19
CA ALA A 436 -42.02 28.91 -2.50
C ALA A 436 -40.50 29.15 -2.45
N THR A 437 -40.04 29.87 -1.42
CA THR A 437 -38.62 30.14 -1.18
C THR A 437 -37.84 28.84 -0.95
N ALA A 438 -38.30 27.96 -0.06
CA ALA A 438 -37.63 26.69 0.23
C ALA A 438 -37.54 25.79 -1.02
N LEU A 439 -38.65 25.65 -1.77
CA LEU A 439 -38.71 24.85 -3.00
C LEU A 439 -37.73 25.34 -4.07
N GLY A 440 -37.65 26.65 -4.29
CA GLY A 440 -36.71 27.24 -5.23
C GLY A 440 -35.26 27.23 -4.75
N ALA A 441 -35.04 26.96 -3.46
CA ALA A 441 -33.75 27.01 -2.79
C ALA A 441 -33.32 25.63 -2.25
N PHE A 442 -32.90 25.58 -0.98
CA PHE A 442 -32.29 24.45 -0.29
C PHE A 442 -33.13 23.17 -0.24
N ALA A 443 -34.43 23.19 -0.56
CA ALA A 443 -35.23 21.97 -0.58
C ALA A 443 -35.03 21.16 -1.87
N PHE A 444 -34.87 21.82 -3.03
CA PHE A 444 -34.76 21.12 -4.31
C PHE A 444 -34.19 21.97 -5.45
N GLY A 445 -34.71 23.20 -5.63
CA GLY A 445 -34.46 24.02 -6.81
C GLY A 445 -32.98 24.35 -7.02
N TRP A 446 -32.25 24.63 -5.94
CA TRP A 446 -30.79 24.81 -5.94
C TRP A 446 -30.07 23.62 -6.56
N HIS A 447 -30.32 22.41 -6.05
CA HIS A 447 -29.64 21.20 -6.48
C HIS A 447 -29.95 20.86 -7.94
N ALA A 448 -31.21 20.95 -8.34
CA ALA A 448 -31.61 20.70 -9.73
C ALA A 448 -30.98 21.71 -10.71
N SER A 449 -30.89 22.98 -10.32
CA SER A 449 -30.28 24.03 -11.13
C SER A 449 -28.75 23.85 -11.25
N THR A 450 -28.07 23.50 -10.16
CA THR A 450 -26.61 23.26 -10.19
C THR A 450 -26.26 22.03 -11.01
N ALA A 451 -27.02 20.94 -10.89
CA ALA A 451 -26.87 19.79 -11.78
C ALA A 451 -27.01 20.16 -13.24
N ASN A 452 -28.01 20.98 -13.55
CA ASN A 452 -28.23 21.44 -14.91
C ASN A 452 -27.04 22.24 -15.43
N THR A 453 -26.40 23.09 -14.62
CA THR A 453 -25.18 23.81 -15.01
C THR A 453 -24.05 22.88 -15.42
N ILE A 454 -23.79 21.81 -14.66
CA ILE A 454 -22.76 20.82 -15.02
C ILE A 454 -23.10 20.14 -16.36
N LEU A 455 -24.36 19.77 -16.57
CA LEU A 455 -24.81 19.18 -17.82
C LEU A 455 -24.76 20.16 -19.00
N ARG A 456 -24.99 21.46 -18.76
CA ARG A 456 -24.85 22.51 -19.76
C ARG A 456 -23.39 22.70 -20.18
N LEU A 457 -22.47 22.81 -19.21
CA LEU A 457 -21.02 22.90 -19.48
C LEU A 457 -20.52 21.69 -20.29
N MET A 458 -21.08 20.53 -19.98
CA MET A 458 -20.82 19.33 -20.75
C MET A 458 -21.38 19.46 -22.18
N ALA A 459 -22.68 19.71 -22.33
CA ALA A 459 -23.31 19.87 -23.65
C ALA A 459 -22.72 20.99 -24.52
N SER A 460 -22.15 22.03 -23.90
CA SER A 460 -21.44 23.11 -24.59
C SER A 460 -19.99 22.76 -24.94
N ASN A 461 -19.56 21.52 -24.71
CA ASN A 461 -18.21 21.02 -25.00
C ASN A 461 -17.10 21.72 -24.19
N THR A 462 -17.43 22.33 -23.04
CA THR A 462 -16.48 23.10 -22.23
C THR A 462 -15.38 22.20 -21.68
N PHE A 463 -15.74 21.02 -21.19
CA PHE A 463 -14.73 20.10 -20.66
C PHE A 463 -13.77 19.62 -21.75
N ASP A 464 -14.23 19.36 -22.97
CA ASP A 464 -13.33 18.90 -24.06
C ASP A 464 -12.40 20.01 -24.55
N ARG A 465 -12.85 21.28 -24.52
CA ARG A 465 -11.96 22.44 -24.74
C ARG A 465 -10.96 22.63 -23.58
N HIS A 466 -11.35 22.28 -22.36
CA HIS A 466 -10.55 22.46 -21.15
C HIS A 466 -10.44 21.14 -20.36
N PRO A 467 -9.74 20.11 -20.87
CA PRO A 467 -9.78 18.75 -20.30
C PRO A 467 -9.17 18.63 -18.91
N LYS A 468 -8.40 19.64 -18.46
CA LYS A 468 -7.82 19.73 -17.13
C LYS A 468 -8.61 20.62 -16.16
N LEU A 469 -9.75 21.16 -16.58
CA LEU A 469 -10.58 22.00 -15.71
C LEU A 469 -11.07 21.19 -14.52
N LYS A 470 -10.89 21.73 -13.31
CA LYS A 470 -11.35 21.11 -12.06
C LYS A 470 -12.57 21.88 -11.56
N ILE A 471 -13.70 21.20 -11.45
CA ILE A 471 -14.94 21.75 -10.89
C ILE A 471 -15.25 21.02 -9.59
N ILE A 472 -15.66 21.77 -8.57
CA ILE A 472 -16.19 21.22 -7.31
C ILE A 472 -17.68 21.55 -7.24
N ILE A 473 -18.51 20.61 -6.79
CA ILE A 473 -19.92 20.84 -6.46
C ILE A 473 -20.23 20.27 -5.07
N GLY A 474 -21.17 20.89 -4.37
CA GLY A 474 -21.53 20.52 -3.01
C GLY A 474 -22.62 19.47 -2.91
N HIS A 475 -23.20 19.36 -1.72
CA HIS A 475 -24.49 18.69 -1.48
C HIS A 475 -24.55 17.25 -2.01
N SER A 476 -23.47 16.50 -1.83
CA SER A 476 -23.32 15.12 -2.32
C SER A 476 -23.55 14.99 -3.84
N GLY A 477 -23.18 16.01 -4.60
CA GLY A 477 -23.18 15.99 -6.06
C GLY A 477 -24.46 16.49 -6.71
N GLU A 478 -25.29 17.25 -5.99
CA GLU A 478 -26.42 17.97 -6.56
C GLU A 478 -27.40 17.06 -7.34
N LEU A 479 -27.77 15.89 -6.80
CA LEU A 479 -28.62 14.87 -7.46
C LEU A 479 -27.96 14.09 -8.62
N ILE A 480 -26.80 14.52 -9.11
CA ILE A 480 -26.12 13.88 -10.25
C ILE A 480 -25.80 12.40 -9.97
N PRO A 481 -25.19 12.01 -8.83
CA PRO A 481 -24.87 10.61 -8.55
C PRO A 481 -26.10 9.70 -8.51
N TYR A 482 -27.22 10.21 -7.99
CA TYR A 482 -28.48 9.47 -7.98
C TYR A 482 -29.01 9.21 -9.41
N MET A 483 -28.84 10.18 -10.31
CA MET A 483 -29.30 10.12 -11.69
C MET A 483 -28.24 9.59 -12.68
N PHE A 484 -27.10 9.12 -12.20
CA PHE A 484 -25.90 8.86 -12.98
C PHE A 484 -26.16 7.96 -14.20
N ASP A 485 -26.79 6.80 -14.03
CA ASP A 485 -27.07 5.86 -15.13
C ASP A 485 -27.90 6.50 -16.25
N ARG A 486 -28.93 7.27 -15.88
CA ARG A 486 -29.81 7.93 -16.85
C ARG A 486 -29.09 9.05 -17.59
N ILE A 487 -28.35 9.88 -16.85
CA ILE A 487 -27.56 10.98 -17.42
C ILE A 487 -26.52 10.42 -18.38
N ASN A 488 -25.73 9.42 -17.95
CA ASN A 488 -24.66 8.82 -18.76
C ASN A 488 -25.16 8.28 -20.11
N LYS A 489 -26.35 7.68 -20.13
CA LYS A 489 -27.00 7.23 -21.37
C LYS A 489 -27.48 8.42 -22.23
N ALA A 490 -28.12 9.40 -21.60
CA ALA A 490 -28.69 10.55 -22.31
C ALA A 490 -27.62 11.48 -22.91
N THR A 491 -26.46 11.62 -22.25
CA THR A 491 -25.37 12.48 -22.74
C THR A 491 -24.75 11.99 -24.04
N THR A 492 -25.03 10.76 -24.48
CA THR A 492 -24.63 10.29 -25.82
C THR A 492 -25.26 11.10 -26.96
N PHE A 493 -26.42 11.74 -26.71
CA PHE A 493 -27.05 12.65 -27.67
C PHE A 493 -26.38 14.02 -27.77
N PHE A 494 -25.45 14.35 -26.87
CA PHE A 494 -24.81 15.66 -26.83
C PHE A 494 -23.65 15.78 -27.84
N GLY A 495 -23.16 14.66 -28.37
CA GLY A 495 -22.16 14.66 -29.45
C GLY A 495 -20.75 15.10 -29.05
N MET A 496 -20.38 14.99 -27.77
CA MET A 496 -19.03 15.29 -27.27
C MET A 496 -18.07 14.12 -27.49
N GLU A 497 -16.77 14.39 -27.38
CA GLU A 497 -15.74 13.37 -27.55
C GLU A 497 -15.62 12.48 -26.30
N ARG A 498 -15.68 13.08 -25.10
CA ARG A 498 -15.60 12.33 -23.84
C ARG A 498 -16.97 12.03 -23.24
N GLY A 499 -17.10 10.83 -22.68
CA GLY A 499 -18.33 10.37 -22.05
C GLY A 499 -18.57 11.00 -20.67
N PHE A 500 -19.80 10.93 -20.16
CA PHE A 500 -20.17 11.54 -18.87
C PHE A 500 -19.40 10.95 -17.69
N ALA A 501 -19.27 9.62 -17.63
CA ALA A 501 -18.44 8.99 -16.61
C ALA A 501 -16.99 9.48 -16.65
N GLU A 502 -16.42 9.67 -17.85
CA GLU A 502 -15.05 10.16 -18.00
C GLU A 502 -14.89 11.61 -17.52
N VAL A 503 -15.85 12.49 -17.85
CA VAL A 503 -15.86 13.88 -17.34
C VAL A 503 -16.02 13.88 -15.82
N MET A 504 -16.94 13.08 -15.27
CA MET A 504 -17.13 12.96 -13.82
C MET A 504 -15.84 12.49 -13.12
N HIS A 505 -15.13 11.51 -13.68
CA HIS A 505 -13.94 10.92 -13.05
C HIS A 505 -12.64 11.71 -13.26
N ASN A 506 -12.64 12.72 -14.12
CA ASN A 506 -11.44 13.52 -14.41
C ASN A 506 -11.58 15.02 -14.13
N ASN A 507 -12.81 15.54 -14.12
CA ASN A 507 -13.06 16.98 -14.04
C ASN A 507 -13.91 17.40 -12.82
N ILE A 508 -14.65 16.48 -12.18
CA ILE A 508 -15.60 16.83 -11.12
C ILE A 508 -15.19 16.23 -9.77
N TRP A 509 -15.20 17.07 -8.73
CA TRP A 509 -15.04 16.71 -7.32
C TRP A 509 -16.31 17.07 -6.56
N ILE A 510 -16.64 16.29 -5.53
CA ILE A 510 -17.90 16.44 -4.80
C ILE A 510 -17.63 16.62 -3.32
N THR A 511 -18.32 17.57 -2.67
CA THR A 511 -18.37 17.66 -1.21
C THR A 511 -19.69 17.15 -0.63
N THR A 512 -19.70 16.81 0.65
CA THR A 512 -20.89 16.34 1.40
C THR A 512 -21.59 17.44 2.18
N SER A 513 -21.32 18.70 1.86
CA SER A 513 -21.91 19.87 2.52
C SER A 513 -23.42 19.75 2.70
N GLY A 514 -23.92 20.02 3.91
CA GLY A 514 -25.35 19.92 4.26
C GLY A 514 -26.00 18.53 4.14
N MET A 515 -25.27 17.48 3.75
CA MET A 515 -25.82 16.15 3.42
C MET A 515 -25.23 15.06 4.32
N PHE A 516 -25.66 15.05 5.57
CA PHE A 516 -25.15 14.16 6.62
C PHE A 516 -25.87 12.81 6.68
N ASP A 517 -25.94 12.11 5.54
CA ASP A 517 -26.54 10.77 5.44
C ASP A 517 -25.57 9.76 4.79
N VAL A 518 -25.46 8.59 5.40
CA VAL A 518 -24.60 7.50 4.94
C VAL A 518 -25.08 6.88 3.63
N HIS A 519 -26.38 6.95 3.30
CA HIS A 519 -26.91 6.38 2.06
C HIS A 519 -26.58 7.27 0.86
N SER A 520 -26.63 8.60 1.02
CA SER A 520 -26.15 9.53 -0.01
C SER A 520 -24.65 9.32 -0.27
N LEU A 521 -23.83 9.13 0.76
CA LEU A 521 -22.41 8.80 0.59
C LEU A 521 -22.19 7.45 -0.09
N ARG A 522 -22.93 6.41 0.29
CA ARG A 522 -22.86 5.10 -0.41
C ARG A 522 -23.26 5.23 -1.89
N CYS A 523 -24.27 6.05 -2.20
CA CYS A 523 -24.67 6.33 -3.58
C CYS A 523 -23.55 7.05 -4.35
N LEU A 524 -22.91 8.03 -3.72
CA LEU A 524 -21.79 8.77 -4.29
C LEU A 524 -20.62 7.82 -4.60
N LEU A 525 -20.17 7.03 -3.63
CA LEU A 525 -19.06 6.07 -3.76
C LEU A 525 -19.36 4.91 -4.73
N GLY A 526 -20.64 4.64 -5.01
CA GLY A 526 -21.04 3.68 -6.04
C GLY A 526 -20.83 4.18 -7.47
N ASN A 527 -20.73 5.49 -7.68
CA ASN A 527 -20.64 6.12 -9.00
C ASN A 527 -19.28 6.78 -9.29
N MET A 528 -18.48 7.07 -8.27
CA MET A 528 -17.21 7.77 -8.44
C MET A 528 -16.17 7.34 -7.39
N PRO A 529 -14.85 7.49 -7.68
CA PRO A 529 -13.81 7.11 -6.75
C PRO A 529 -13.79 7.99 -5.49
N LEU A 530 -13.44 7.39 -4.35
CA LEU A 530 -13.31 8.08 -3.06
C LEU A 530 -12.37 9.28 -3.14
N SER A 531 -11.31 9.23 -3.96
CA SER A 531 -10.33 10.32 -4.11
C SER A 531 -10.92 11.64 -4.63
N GLN A 532 -12.14 11.62 -5.16
CA GLN A 532 -12.86 12.81 -5.64
C GLN A 532 -13.99 13.25 -4.71
N VAL A 533 -14.17 12.58 -3.57
CA VAL A 533 -15.22 12.84 -2.58
C VAL A 533 -14.60 13.47 -1.33
N MET A 534 -15.07 14.65 -0.95
CA MET A 534 -14.50 15.46 0.14
C MET A 534 -15.55 15.76 1.22
N PHE A 535 -15.09 15.81 2.47
CA PHE A 535 -15.92 16.25 3.58
C PHE A 535 -16.11 17.77 3.55
N SER A 536 -17.31 18.24 3.89
CA SER A 536 -17.61 19.66 4.06
C SER A 536 -18.86 19.82 4.92
N VAL A 537 -19.09 20.99 5.52
CA VAL A 537 -20.21 21.18 6.46
C VAL A 537 -21.33 22.02 5.88
N ASP A 538 -21.04 23.13 5.19
CA ASP A 538 -22.01 24.22 4.93
C ASP A 538 -22.20 25.15 6.15
N TYR A 539 -21.14 25.43 6.91
CA TYR A 539 -21.21 26.34 8.06
C TYR A 539 -21.41 27.78 7.57
N PRO A 540 -22.29 28.59 8.20
CA PRO A 540 -23.06 28.31 9.42
C PRO A 540 -24.50 27.87 9.19
N PHE A 541 -24.90 27.54 7.96
CA PHE A 541 -26.26 27.04 7.67
C PHE A 541 -26.46 25.63 8.24
N SER A 542 -25.39 24.84 8.24
CA SER A 542 -25.22 23.62 9.04
C SER A 542 -24.24 23.85 10.19
N ASP A 543 -24.40 23.12 11.28
CA ASP A 543 -23.49 23.23 12.43
C ASP A 543 -22.30 22.26 12.27
N ASN A 544 -21.08 22.72 12.59
CA ASN A 544 -19.89 21.86 12.58
C ASN A 544 -20.06 20.62 13.47
N LYS A 545 -20.90 20.71 14.51
CA LYS A 545 -21.29 19.56 15.34
C LYS A 545 -21.96 18.45 14.54
N LEU A 546 -22.85 18.79 13.60
CA LEU A 546 -23.50 17.80 12.74
C LEU A 546 -22.49 17.15 11.80
N GLY A 547 -21.53 17.92 11.28
CA GLY A 547 -20.42 17.38 10.50
C GLY A 547 -19.57 16.38 11.28
N LYS A 548 -19.24 16.68 12.53
CA LYS A 548 -18.53 15.77 13.43
C LYS A 548 -19.34 14.50 13.72
N GLU A 549 -20.62 14.64 14.05
CA GLU A 549 -21.54 13.51 14.24
C GLU A 549 -21.67 12.66 12.97
N TYR A 550 -21.59 13.27 11.79
CA TYR A 550 -21.59 12.57 10.51
C TYR A 550 -20.34 11.72 10.30
N LEU A 551 -19.15 12.25 10.58
CA LEU A 551 -17.91 11.47 10.54
C LEU A 551 -17.93 10.30 11.54
N GLU A 552 -18.49 10.51 12.73
CA GLU A 552 -18.71 9.44 13.72
C GLU A 552 -19.72 8.40 13.22
N MET A 553 -20.78 8.83 12.52
CA MET A 553 -21.77 7.93 11.93
C MET A 553 -21.17 7.07 10.82
N ILE A 554 -20.35 7.66 9.93
CA ILE A 554 -19.60 6.94 8.88
C ILE A 554 -18.72 5.86 9.50
N ARG A 555 -18.00 6.18 10.59
CA ARG A 555 -17.20 5.20 11.36
C ARG A 555 -18.07 4.08 11.92
N ARG A 556 -19.14 4.45 12.63
CA ARG A 556 -20.03 3.51 13.31
C ARG A 556 -20.67 2.52 12.34
N GLU A 557 -21.02 2.98 11.15
CA GLU A 557 -21.64 2.16 10.11
C GLU A 557 -20.64 1.46 9.18
N GLY A 558 -19.34 1.74 9.31
CA GLY A 558 -18.30 1.14 8.48
C GLY A 558 -18.47 1.46 7.00
N VAL A 559 -18.98 2.65 6.64
CA VAL A 559 -19.10 3.08 5.24
C VAL A 559 -17.72 3.24 4.61
N LEU A 560 -16.76 3.76 5.39
CA LEU A 560 -15.36 3.94 5.04
C LEU A 560 -14.51 3.34 6.17
N ASP A 561 -13.34 2.80 5.84
CA ASP A 561 -12.32 2.42 6.83
C ASP A 561 -11.57 3.67 7.33
N GLU A 562 -10.72 3.57 8.36
CA GLU A 562 -10.07 4.75 8.94
C GLU A 562 -9.20 5.52 7.93
N ASN A 563 -8.53 4.82 7.00
CA ASN A 563 -7.78 5.47 5.92
C ASN A 563 -8.72 6.20 4.95
N GLY A 564 -9.84 5.58 4.59
CA GLY A 564 -10.86 6.20 3.76
C GLY A 564 -11.51 7.40 4.43
N ILE A 565 -11.69 7.35 5.75
CA ILE A 565 -12.20 8.48 6.55
C ILE A 565 -11.18 9.59 6.63
N GLU A 566 -9.89 9.31 6.81
CA GLU A 566 -8.84 10.32 6.78
C GLU A 566 -8.75 10.99 5.40
N ALA A 567 -8.79 10.17 4.33
CA ALA A 567 -8.82 10.66 2.95
C ALA A 567 -10.04 11.55 2.70
N PHE A 568 -11.24 11.09 3.08
CA PHE A 568 -12.49 11.84 2.95
C PHE A 568 -12.50 13.12 3.79
N ALA A 569 -12.12 13.04 5.06
CA ALA A 569 -12.18 14.14 6.03
C ALA A 569 -11.16 15.23 5.76
N SER A 570 -9.99 14.91 5.19
CA SER A 570 -8.96 15.93 4.93
C SER A 570 -8.02 15.62 3.75
N GLY A 571 -7.66 14.35 3.51
CA GLY A 571 -6.61 13.99 2.55
C GLY A 571 -6.92 14.40 1.10
N ASN A 572 -8.15 14.16 0.66
CA ASN A 572 -8.62 14.50 -0.69
C ASN A 572 -8.63 16.01 -0.91
N ALA A 573 -9.08 16.78 0.09
CA ALA A 573 -9.04 18.23 0.05
C ALA A 573 -7.61 18.77 -0.01
N ARG A 574 -6.67 18.19 0.74
CA ARG A 574 -5.24 18.55 0.66
C ARG A 574 -4.67 18.32 -0.73
N SER A 575 -4.98 17.17 -1.34
CA SER A 575 -4.53 16.86 -2.70
C SER A 575 -5.17 17.74 -3.76
N ALA A 576 -6.47 18.03 -3.64
CA ALA A 576 -7.22 18.82 -4.63
C ALA A 576 -6.90 20.31 -4.57
N LEU A 577 -6.66 20.87 -3.38
CA LEU A 577 -6.46 22.31 -3.14
C LEU A 577 -5.01 22.71 -2.82
N PHE A 578 -4.09 21.75 -2.75
CA PHE A 578 -2.70 21.98 -2.32
C PHE A 578 -2.59 22.67 -0.94
N LEU A 579 -3.52 22.37 -0.03
CA LEU A 579 -3.56 22.98 1.31
C LEU A 579 -2.44 22.43 2.21
N PHE A 580 -1.67 23.35 2.80
CA PHE A 580 -0.64 23.06 3.79
C PHE A 580 -1.15 23.39 5.20
N ILE A 581 -1.25 22.40 6.09
CA ILE A 581 -1.53 22.63 7.51
C ILE A 581 -0.19 22.79 8.23
N PRO A 582 0.07 23.94 8.91
CA PRO A 582 1.22 24.06 9.80
C PRO A 582 1.07 23.04 10.93
N ASP A 583 2.08 22.19 11.08
CA ASP A 583 2.12 21.08 12.02
C ASP A 583 2.05 21.58 13.49
N GLN A 584 0.84 21.80 14.02
CA GLN A 584 0.58 21.89 15.46
C GLN A 584 0.78 20.49 16.02
N GLN A 585 2.01 20.22 16.47
CA GLN A 585 2.42 18.99 17.15
C GLN A 585 1.54 17.82 16.73
N HIS A 586 1.67 17.33 15.49
CA HIS A 586 1.15 16.01 15.18
C HIS A 586 1.88 15.02 16.09
N ILE A 587 1.27 14.80 17.25
CA ILE A 587 1.14 13.50 17.87
C ILE A 587 0.46 12.68 16.78
N SER A 588 1.28 12.21 15.84
CA SER A 588 1.02 11.03 15.03
C SER A 588 1.08 9.85 16.01
N THR A 589 0.12 9.83 16.92
CA THR A 589 -0.71 8.66 17.19
C THR A 589 -1.76 8.58 16.08
N VAL A 590 -1.30 8.55 14.83
CA VAL A 590 -1.60 7.36 14.05
C VAL A 590 -0.95 6.21 14.84
N THR A 591 -1.64 5.79 15.90
CA THR A 591 -2.06 4.41 15.88
C THR A 591 -2.73 4.26 14.52
N MET A 592 -1.91 3.80 13.57
CA MET A 592 -2.21 2.58 12.85
C MET A 592 -2.79 1.58 13.91
N PRO A 593 -2.92 0.31 13.62
CA PRO A 593 -2.45 -0.59 14.67
C PRO A 593 -1.11 -0.08 15.31
N ARG A 594 -0.46 -0.79 16.24
CA ARG A 594 1.02 -0.63 16.29
C ARG A 594 1.55 -0.91 14.82
N ALA A 595 2.81 -1.25 14.57
CA ALA A 595 2.88 -2.50 13.78
C ALA A 595 1.98 -3.42 14.62
N HIS A 596 0.69 -3.70 14.27
CA HIS A 596 -0.25 -4.40 15.17
C HIS A 596 0.63 -5.54 15.51
N ASP A 597 1.16 -5.50 16.73
CA ASP A 597 2.27 -6.36 17.00
C ASP A 597 1.49 -7.63 16.86
N HIS A 598 1.80 -8.42 15.81
CA HIS A 598 0.96 -9.56 15.47
C HIS A 598 0.96 -10.51 16.69
N PHE A 599 1.73 -10.12 17.73
CA PHE A 599 2.24 -10.65 18.96
C PHE A 599 1.90 -9.82 20.23
N HIS A 600 1.49 -8.53 20.22
CA HIS A 600 1.14 -7.83 21.49
C HIS A 600 -0.18 -8.33 22.08
N GLY A 601 -0.97 -9.05 21.29
CA GLY A 601 -2.09 -9.84 21.80
C GLY A 601 -1.71 -11.29 22.15
N ARG A 602 -0.55 -11.83 21.71
CA ARG A 602 -0.25 -13.27 21.77
C ARG A 602 0.46 -13.76 23.02
N HIS A 603 0.74 -12.91 23.99
CA HIS A 603 0.69 -13.35 25.39
C HIS A 603 -0.80 -13.52 25.79
N TYR A 604 -1.55 -14.33 25.02
CA TYR A 604 -2.94 -14.64 25.31
C TYR A 604 -2.97 -15.33 26.68
N HIS A 605 -3.83 -14.83 27.57
CA HIS A 605 -4.05 -15.33 28.94
C HIS A 605 -3.63 -16.79 29.12
N ALA A 606 -2.58 -17.00 29.93
CA ALA A 606 -1.85 -18.26 30.11
C ALA A 606 -2.70 -19.45 30.60
N GLU A 607 -3.98 -19.24 30.89
CA GLU A 607 -4.85 -20.25 31.51
C GLU A 607 -5.47 -21.24 30.51
N ARG A 608 -5.44 -20.97 29.18
CA ARG A 608 -6.11 -21.82 28.16
C ARG A 608 -5.24 -22.23 26.97
N THR A 609 -3.93 -22.01 27.03
CA THR A 609 -2.98 -22.31 25.95
C THR A 609 -2.06 -23.46 26.34
N THR A 610 -1.77 -24.36 25.40
CA THR A 610 -0.82 -25.47 25.60
C THR A 610 0.23 -25.48 24.50
N GLY A 611 1.49 -25.69 24.87
CA GLY A 611 2.61 -25.82 23.93
C GLY A 611 3.65 -26.81 24.43
N PRO A 612 4.43 -27.43 23.53
CA PRO A 612 5.46 -28.41 23.86
C PRO A 612 6.66 -27.77 24.55
N VAL A 613 6.96 -26.50 24.26
CA VAL A 613 8.10 -25.75 24.80
C VAL A 613 7.60 -24.45 25.39
N LYS A 614 7.84 -24.20 26.68
CA LYS A 614 7.31 -23.02 27.40
C LYS A 614 7.89 -21.68 26.92
N ALA A 615 9.08 -21.70 26.32
CA ALA A 615 9.79 -20.51 25.83
C ALA A 615 9.37 -20.09 24.40
N LEU A 616 8.56 -20.90 23.72
CA LEU A 616 8.09 -20.65 22.36
C LEU A 616 6.58 -20.39 22.37
N ASN A 617 6.05 -19.83 21.29
CA ASN A 617 4.64 -19.51 21.16
C ASN A 617 3.75 -20.77 21.36
N PRO A 618 2.55 -20.64 21.97
CA PRO A 618 1.67 -21.78 22.21
C PRO A 618 1.24 -22.45 20.90
N THR A 619 1.20 -23.78 20.87
CA THR A 619 0.96 -24.55 19.62
C THR A 619 -0.48 -25.02 19.45
N LYS A 620 -1.34 -24.96 20.48
CA LYS A 620 -2.75 -25.38 20.39
C LYS A 620 -3.68 -24.59 21.33
N ARG A 621 -4.89 -24.25 20.84
CA ARG A 621 -6.01 -23.63 21.58
C ARG A 621 -7.38 -24.09 21.06
N TYR A 622 -8.39 -24.13 21.93
CA TYR A 622 -9.80 -24.29 21.57
C TYR A 622 -10.56 -22.95 21.71
N LEU A 623 -11.28 -22.55 20.67
CA LEU A 623 -12.14 -21.37 20.62
C LEU A 623 -13.60 -21.85 20.50
N VAL A 624 -14.40 -21.69 21.55
CA VAL A 624 -15.82 -22.10 21.55
C VAL A 624 -16.64 -21.02 20.85
N ALA A 625 -17.52 -21.40 19.92
CA ALA A 625 -18.41 -20.45 19.25
C ALA A 625 -19.40 -19.83 20.26
N ASP A 626 -19.45 -18.50 20.33
CA ASP A 626 -20.22 -17.78 21.33
C ASP A 626 -21.72 -17.71 20.94
N LYS A 627 -22.63 -17.97 21.90
CA LYS A 627 -24.08 -18.09 21.67
C LYS A 627 -24.75 -16.81 21.14
N LYS A 628 -24.08 -15.66 21.16
CA LYS A 628 -24.64 -14.37 20.72
C LYS A 628 -24.96 -14.32 19.22
N ILE A 629 -24.29 -15.13 18.40
CA ILE A 629 -24.52 -15.18 16.95
C ILE A 629 -25.83 -15.93 16.60
N LEU A 630 -26.32 -16.81 17.48
CA LEU A 630 -27.54 -17.61 17.23
C LEU A 630 -28.86 -16.90 17.56
N ASN A 631 -28.82 -15.79 18.30
CA ASN A 631 -30.03 -15.04 18.69
C ASN A 631 -30.34 -13.84 17.77
N ALA A 632 -29.47 -13.54 16.80
CA ALA A 632 -29.68 -12.44 15.86
C ALA A 632 -30.61 -12.79 14.68
N GLU A 633 -30.89 -14.09 14.47
CA GLU A 633 -31.77 -14.55 13.38
C GLU A 633 -33.24 -14.79 13.80
N SER A 634 -33.62 -14.53 15.05
CA SER A 634 -35.00 -14.78 15.50
C SER A 634 -35.99 -13.61 15.37
N ASP A 635 -35.54 -12.41 14.96
CA ASP A 635 -36.41 -11.21 14.91
C ASP A 635 -36.74 -10.72 13.48
N ALA A 636 -36.77 -11.62 12.50
CA ALA A 636 -37.32 -11.34 11.17
C ALA A 636 -38.36 -12.40 10.73
N GLY A 637 -39.55 -12.31 11.32
CA GLY A 637 -40.83 -12.59 10.65
C GLY A 637 -41.22 -14.03 10.33
N ASN A 638 -41.84 -14.73 11.28
CA ASN A 638 -43.17 -15.32 11.07
C ASN A 638 -43.82 -15.80 12.37
N ALA A 639 -45.09 -15.43 12.56
CA ALA A 639 -45.93 -15.95 13.63
C ALA A 639 -46.18 -17.46 13.47
N GLY A 640 -46.10 -18.21 14.56
CA GLY A 640 -46.75 -19.52 14.70
C GLY A 640 -45.85 -20.75 14.74
N LYS A 641 -45.09 -20.93 15.82
CA LYS A 641 -44.95 -22.20 16.56
C LYS A 641 -44.00 -22.00 17.75
N GLU A 642 -44.53 -22.21 18.95
CA GLU A 642 -43.72 -22.34 20.17
C GLU A 642 -42.65 -23.41 19.97
N SER A 643 -41.38 -23.01 19.92
CA SER A 643 -40.27 -23.92 20.14
C SER A 643 -40.12 -24.12 21.65
N ARG A 644 -40.16 -25.39 22.08
CA ARG A 644 -40.07 -25.79 23.49
C ARG A 644 -38.74 -25.33 24.11
N PRO A 645 -38.74 -24.83 25.36
CA PRO A 645 -37.51 -24.47 26.05
C PRO A 645 -36.77 -25.75 26.50
N GLY A 646 -35.70 -26.15 25.80
CA GLY A 646 -34.88 -27.29 26.25
C GLY A 646 -33.78 -27.83 25.34
N GLU A 647 -33.68 -27.45 24.06
CA GLU A 647 -32.65 -28.02 23.18
C GLU A 647 -31.29 -27.33 23.33
N LYS A 648 -30.32 -28.04 23.92
CA LYS A 648 -28.91 -27.63 23.98
C LYS A 648 -28.31 -27.66 22.58
N SER A 649 -27.96 -26.49 22.03
CA SER A 649 -27.19 -26.40 20.78
C SER A 649 -25.89 -27.23 20.89
N PRO A 650 -25.50 -28.01 19.86
CA PRO A 650 -24.30 -28.84 19.91
C PRO A 650 -23.06 -27.97 20.06
N GLY A 651 -22.22 -28.27 21.06
CA GLY A 651 -20.98 -27.55 21.33
C GLY A 651 -19.98 -27.75 20.18
N VAL A 652 -19.83 -26.73 19.33
CA VAL A 652 -18.84 -26.64 18.26
C VAL A 652 -17.72 -25.70 18.70
N ALA A 653 -16.48 -26.17 18.61
CA ALA A 653 -15.29 -25.37 18.88
C ALA A 653 -14.35 -25.36 17.68
N TYR A 654 -13.82 -24.19 17.38
CA TYR A 654 -12.74 -24.00 16.43
C TYR A 654 -11.42 -24.32 17.11
N VAL A 655 -10.57 -25.13 16.48
CA VAL A 655 -9.26 -25.48 17.03
C VAL A 655 -8.17 -24.77 16.26
N TRP A 656 -7.48 -23.90 16.99
CA TRP A 656 -6.33 -23.17 16.47
C TRP A 656 -5.05 -23.93 16.83
N ARG A 657 -4.19 -24.19 15.84
CA ARG A 657 -2.83 -24.73 16.04
C ARG A 657 -1.83 -23.89 15.24
N SER A 658 -0.58 -23.80 15.69
CA SER A 658 0.47 -23.04 14.95
C SER A 658 0.66 -23.58 13.52
N ARG A 659 0.73 -24.91 13.34
CA ARG A 659 0.75 -25.54 12.01
C ARG A 659 -0.45 -25.17 11.13
N ASP A 660 -1.65 -25.29 11.71
CA ASP A 660 -2.93 -25.03 11.05
C ASP A 660 -3.02 -23.57 10.61
N ASN A 661 -2.55 -22.66 11.47
CA ASN A 661 -2.43 -21.24 11.21
C ASN A 661 -1.45 -20.94 10.07
N ARG A 662 -0.23 -21.51 10.08
CA ARG A 662 0.74 -21.37 8.99
C ARG A 662 0.19 -21.87 7.65
N LYS A 663 -0.54 -22.99 7.66
CA LYS A 663 -1.15 -23.59 6.46
C LYS A 663 -2.47 -22.92 6.04
N GLY A 664 -3.03 -22.01 6.83
CA GLY A 664 -4.35 -21.40 6.59
C GLY A 664 -5.52 -22.39 6.67
N ARG A 665 -5.39 -23.43 7.49
CA ARG A 665 -6.34 -24.55 7.59
C ARG A 665 -6.65 -24.85 9.04
N HIS A 666 -7.82 -24.43 9.52
CA HIS A 666 -8.20 -24.63 10.92
C HIS A 666 -9.23 -25.75 11.05
N ALA A 667 -8.99 -26.64 12.00
CA ALA A 667 -9.84 -27.79 12.23
C ALA A 667 -11.09 -27.44 13.06
N LEU A 668 -12.20 -28.10 12.77
CA LEU A 668 -13.44 -27.99 13.54
C LEU A 668 -13.57 -29.19 14.48
N ALA A 669 -13.77 -28.91 15.77
CA ALA A 669 -14.03 -29.89 16.80
C ALA A 669 -15.51 -29.89 17.19
N ILE A 670 -16.15 -31.06 17.13
CA ILE A 670 -17.57 -31.25 17.48
C ILE A 670 -17.65 -32.17 18.71
N SER A 671 -18.54 -31.86 19.66
CA SER A 671 -18.69 -32.64 20.91
C SER A 671 -19.53 -33.92 20.77
N VAL A 672 -20.41 -34.04 19.77
CA VAL A 672 -21.39 -35.15 19.67
C VAL A 672 -20.92 -36.23 18.69
N ASP A 673 -21.01 -37.50 19.11
CA ASP A 673 -20.81 -38.67 18.25
C ASP A 673 -21.93 -38.73 17.19
N PRO A 674 -21.62 -38.50 15.89
CA PRO A 674 -22.63 -38.43 14.82
C PRO A 674 -23.34 -39.76 14.57
N HIS A 675 -22.95 -40.85 15.25
CA HIS A 675 -23.59 -42.16 15.16
C HIS A 675 -24.67 -42.42 16.22
N LYS A 676 -24.84 -41.54 17.23
CA LYS A 676 -25.73 -41.79 18.38
C LYS A 676 -27.00 -40.97 18.46
N HIS A 677 -27.14 -39.91 17.65
CA HIS A 677 -28.38 -39.14 17.55
C HIS A 677 -28.95 -39.23 16.13
N GLU A 678 -30.13 -39.84 16.03
CA GLU A 678 -30.93 -39.78 14.81
C GLU A 678 -31.23 -38.32 14.46
N VAL A 679 -30.87 -37.92 13.24
CA VAL A 679 -31.29 -36.68 12.57
C VAL A 679 -30.57 -35.38 12.99
N THR A 680 -29.25 -35.30 12.84
CA THR A 680 -28.59 -34.00 12.54
C THR A 680 -27.78 -34.10 11.25
N LYS A 681 -28.13 -33.28 10.24
CA LYS A 681 -27.42 -33.11 8.96
C LYS A 681 -26.06 -32.40 9.16
N GLY A 682 -25.17 -32.97 9.96
CA GLY A 682 -23.80 -32.46 10.14
C GLY A 682 -22.80 -33.11 9.18
N PRO A 683 -21.70 -32.42 8.82
CA PRO A 683 -20.65 -33.00 7.97
C PRO A 683 -19.91 -34.15 8.69
N ARG A 684 -19.67 -35.27 7.97
CA ARG A 684 -19.05 -36.48 8.52
C ARG A 684 -17.58 -36.26 8.93
N PRO A 685 -17.07 -36.92 9.98
CA PRO A 685 -15.67 -36.87 10.38
C PRO A 685 -14.70 -37.19 9.24
N SER A 686 -13.59 -36.46 9.16
CA SER A 686 -12.62 -36.58 8.06
C SER A 686 -11.85 -37.91 8.06
N ASN A 687 -11.85 -38.64 9.17
CA ASN A 687 -11.24 -39.97 9.32
C ASN A 687 -12.18 -41.14 8.92
N SER A 688 -13.39 -40.85 8.41
CA SER A 688 -14.27 -41.88 7.87
C SER A 688 -13.72 -42.46 6.56
N TYR A 689 -13.80 -43.79 6.38
CA TYR A 689 -13.36 -44.51 5.18
C TYR A 689 -13.80 -43.83 3.87
N HIS A 690 -15.06 -43.39 3.80
CA HIS A 690 -15.60 -42.72 2.61
C HIS A 690 -14.97 -41.33 2.36
N GLN A 691 -14.63 -40.58 3.41
CA GLN A 691 -13.95 -39.28 3.28
C GLN A 691 -12.47 -39.47 2.94
N THR A 692 -11.82 -40.50 3.47
CA THR A 692 -10.45 -40.86 3.11
C THR A 692 -10.35 -41.21 1.63
N LEU A 693 -11.24 -42.06 1.12
CA LEU A 693 -11.29 -42.43 -0.30
C LEU A 693 -11.57 -41.21 -1.20
N ARG A 694 -12.47 -40.31 -0.77
CA ARG A 694 -12.69 -39.03 -1.46
C ARG A 694 -11.44 -38.14 -1.48
N GLY A 695 -10.68 -38.10 -0.38
CA GLY A 695 -9.41 -37.38 -0.31
C GLY A 695 -8.38 -37.93 -1.30
N ILE A 696 -8.26 -39.25 -1.39
CA ILE A 696 -7.37 -39.92 -2.37
C ILE A 696 -7.81 -39.59 -3.80
N LEU A 697 -9.11 -39.69 -4.10
CA LEU A 697 -9.66 -39.31 -5.41
C LEU A 697 -9.35 -37.85 -5.77
N LYS A 698 -9.39 -36.92 -4.80
CA LYS A 698 -9.04 -35.52 -5.05
C LYS A 698 -7.60 -35.34 -5.50
N MET A 699 -6.65 -36.18 -5.05
CA MET A 699 -5.25 -36.09 -5.48
C MET A 699 -5.08 -36.26 -6.99
N PHE A 700 -6.00 -36.98 -7.65
CA PHE A 700 -5.95 -37.20 -9.10
C PHE A 700 -6.82 -36.22 -9.90
N VAL A 701 -7.69 -35.45 -9.24
CA VAL A 701 -8.74 -34.65 -9.91
C VAL A 701 -8.63 -33.15 -9.63
N ARG A 702 -7.98 -32.74 -8.53
CA ARG A 702 -7.92 -31.34 -8.09
C ARG A 702 -6.48 -30.85 -7.94
N TYR A 703 -6.18 -29.74 -8.64
CA TYR A 703 -4.85 -29.13 -8.69
C TYR A 703 -4.94 -27.64 -8.30
N PRO A 704 -5.01 -27.30 -6.99
CA PRO A 704 -5.07 -25.91 -6.54
C PRO A 704 -3.67 -25.26 -6.59
N VAL A 705 -3.14 -25.03 -7.79
CA VAL A 705 -1.81 -24.43 -8.06
C VAL A 705 -1.62 -22.99 -7.55
N TRP A 706 -2.64 -22.43 -6.91
CA TRP A 706 -2.65 -21.08 -6.35
C TRP A 706 -2.54 -21.09 -4.82
N ASP A 707 -2.52 -22.29 -4.23
CA ASP A 707 -2.31 -22.52 -2.80
C ASP A 707 -0.85 -22.92 -2.60
N VAL A 708 -0.06 -22.04 -1.97
CA VAL A 708 1.37 -22.29 -1.71
C VAL A 708 1.61 -23.59 -0.93
N SER A 709 0.68 -23.99 -0.06
CA SER A 709 0.80 -25.25 0.69
C SER A 709 0.66 -26.48 -0.20
N TYR A 710 -0.12 -26.38 -1.27
CA TYR A 710 -0.23 -27.42 -2.28
C TYR A 710 1.04 -27.49 -3.13
N ASP A 711 1.54 -26.34 -3.59
CA ASP A 711 2.74 -26.28 -4.44
C ASP A 711 3.96 -26.83 -3.72
N VAL A 712 4.15 -26.47 -2.44
CA VAL A 712 5.20 -27.04 -1.58
C VAL A 712 5.11 -28.57 -1.56
N ALA A 713 3.92 -29.13 -1.35
CA ALA A 713 3.74 -30.58 -1.24
C ALA A 713 4.02 -31.31 -2.55
N VAL A 714 3.60 -30.74 -3.68
CA VAL A 714 3.84 -31.30 -5.02
C VAL A 714 5.31 -31.21 -5.40
N VAL A 715 5.96 -30.07 -5.19
CA VAL A 715 7.39 -29.87 -5.49
C VAL A 715 8.25 -30.85 -4.70
N PHE A 716 8.02 -31.00 -3.39
CA PHE A 716 8.75 -32.00 -2.59
C PHE A 716 8.43 -33.44 -3.02
N THR A 717 7.22 -33.73 -3.51
CA THR A 717 6.90 -35.06 -4.04
C THR A 717 7.63 -35.35 -5.34
N ILE A 718 7.66 -34.40 -6.28
CA ILE A 718 8.41 -34.53 -7.54
C ILE A 718 9.91 -34.71 -7.25
N GLY A 719 10.47 -33.89 -6.37
CA GLY A 719 11.87 -34.03 -5.97
C GLY A 719 12.16 -35.38 -5.31
N SER A 720 11.25 -35.89 -4.48
CA SER A 720 11.41 -37.20 -3.82
C SER A 720 11.36 -38.36 -4.83
N ILE A 721 10.50 -38.27 -5.85
CA ILE A 721 10.49 -39.24 -6.97
C ILE A 721 11.84 -39.23 -7.70
N ILE A 722 12.39 -38.05 -7.98
CA ILE A 722 13.71 -37.91 -8.62
C ILE A 722 14.80 -38.53 -7.74
N TRP A 723 14.74 -38.33 -6.42
CA TRP A 723 15.67 -38.94 -5.46
C TRP A 723 15.51 -40.47 -5.33
N VAL A 724 14.31 -41.02 -5.51
CA VAL A 724 14.11 -42.48 -5.59
C VAL A 724 14.76 -43.02 -6.86
N ILE A 725 14.57 -42.35 -8.01
CA ILE A 725 15.25 -42.70 -9.26
C ILE A 725 16.78 -42.63 -9.09
N ASN A 726 17.27 -41.56 -8.47
CA ASN A 726 18.68 -41.42 -8.11
C ASN A 726 19.16 -42.58 -7.23
N GLY A 727 18.39 -42.96 -6.20
CA GLY A 727 18.69 -44.09 -5.33
C GLY A 727 18.83 -45.41 -6.09
N PHE A 728 17.99 -45.64 -7.12
CA PHE A 728 18.14 -46.79 -8.00
C PHE A 728 19.41 -46.71 -8.86
N TYR A 729 19.73 -45.53 -9.40
CA TYR A 729 20.96 -45.34 -10.17
C TYR A 729 22.24 -45.45 -9.34
N SER A 730 22.18 -45.15 -8.04
CA SER A 730 23.34 -45.24 -7.15
C SER A 730 23.48 -46.61 -6.50
N TRP A 731 22.39 -47.27 -6.09
CA TRP A 731 22.46 -48.52 -5.32
C TRP A 731 22.44 -49.79 -6.18
N LEU A 732 21.67 -49.84 -7.27
CA LEU A 732 21.59 -51.05 -8.10
C LEU A 732 22.93 -51.45 -8.73
N PRO A 733 23.77 -50.52 -9.26
CA PRO A 733 25.06 -50.89 -9.82
C PRO A 733 26.03 -51.53 -8.80
N VAL A 734 25.86 -51.23 -7.51
CA VAL A 734 26.63 -51.84 -6.41
C VAL A 734 26.21 -53.30 -6.18
N LEU A 735 24.92 -53.62 -6.37
CA LEU A 735 24.39 -54.99 -6.28
C LEU A 735 24.61 -55.81 -7.55
N ASN A 736 24.43 -55.20 -8.71
CA ASN A 736 24.59 -55.81 -10.02
C ASN A 736 25.15 -54.80 -11.02
N PRO A 737 26.44 -54.89 -11.39
CA PRO A 737 27.06 -53.95 -12.33
C PRO A 737 26.36 -53.84 -13.70
N SER A 738 25.59 -54.86 -14.12
CA SER A 738 24.87 -54.83 -15.40
C SER A 738 23.70 -53.83 -15.44
N THR A 739 23.30 -53.25 -14.30
CA THR A 739 22.20 -52.28 -14.22
C THR A 739 22.67 -50.83 -14.38
N LYS A 740 23.96 -50.58 -14.62
CA LYS A 740 24.50 -49.24 -14.82
C LYS A 740 24.02 -48.66 -16.16
N VAL A 741 23.24 -47.57 -16.09
CA VAL A 741 22.60 -46.97 -17.29
C VAL A 741 23.51 -45.94 -17.98
N SER A 742 24.12 -45.04 -17.23
CA SER A 742 25.02 -44.00 -17.76
C SER A 742 25.86 -43.40 -16.63
N ASP A 743 27.08 -42.95 -16.93
CA ASP A 743 27.96 -42.24 -15.99
C ASP A 743 27.38 -40.88 -15.54
N TRP A 744 26.42 -40.34 -16.29
CA TRP A 744 25.75 -39.08 -15.96
C TRP A 744 24.49 -39.25 -15.12
N ALA A 745 23.89 -40.44 -15.10
CA ALA A 745 22.55 -40.65 -14.56
C ALA A 745 22.46 -40.30 -13.07
N GLY A 746 23.45 -40.73 -12.26
CA GLY A 746 23.52 -40.42 -10.83
C GLY A 746 23.71 -38.92 -10.56
N GLY A 747 24.76 -38.32 -11.12
CA GLY A 747 25.07 -36.90 -10.90
C GLY A 747 23.98 -35.94 -11.39
N LEU A 748 23.40 -36.22 -12.57
CA LEU A 748 22.35 -35.37 -13.14
C LEU A 748 21.05 -35.43 -12.33
N THR A 749 20.63 -36.63 -11.89
CA THR A 749 19.43 -36.76 -11.05
C THR A 749 19.62 -36.17 -9.67
N ALA A 750 20.83 -36.23 -9.10
CA ALA A 750 21.16 -35.54 -7.84
C ALA A 750 21.08 -34.01 -7.98
N PHE A 751 21.61 -33.44 -9.07
CA PHE A 751 21.52 -32.00 -9.35
C PHE A 751 20.06 -31.53 -9.51
N ILE A 752 19.28 -32.23 -10.33
CA ILE A 752 17.88 -31.89 -10.56
C ILE A 752 17.08 -32.05 -9.26
N GLY A 753 17.26 -33.15 -8.54
CA GLY A 753 16.58 -33.41 -7.27
C GLY A 753 16.90 -32.35 -6.21
N ALA A 754 18.17 -31.97 -6.06
CA ALA A 754 18.58 -30.90 -5.14
C ALA A 754 17.99 -29.54 -5.54
N THR A 755 17.94 -29.22 -6.83
CA THR A 755 17.37 -27.95 -7.34
C THR A 755 15.86 -27.87 -7.09
N VAL A 756 15.14 -28.97 -7.30
CA VAL A 756 13.69 -29.03 -7.02
C VAL A 756 13.43 -28.87 -5.51
N PHE A 757 14.24 -29.49 -4.66
CA PHE A 757 14.13 -29.34 -3.20
C PHE A 757 14.45 -27.93 -2.73
N GLU A 758 15.43 -27.27 -3.34
CA GLU A 758 15.76 -25.88 -3.06
C GLU A 758 14.57 -24.96 -3.35
N PHE A 759 13.96 -25.10 -4.54
CA PHE A 759 12.77 -24.36 -4.91
C PHE A 759 11.61 -24.62 -3.94
N GLY A 760 11.37 -25.89 -3.57
CA GLY A 760 10.36 -26.26 -2.58
C GLY A 760 10.61 -25.65 -1.20
N SER A 761 11.87 -25.49 -0.81
CA SER A 761 12.26 -24.88 0.46
C SER A 761 12.02 -23.37 0.51
N PHE A 762 12.15 -22.66 -0.62
CA PHE A 762 11.80 -21.24 -0.72
C PHE A 762 10.29 -21.03 -0.66
N LEU A 763 9.50 -21.86 -1.36
CA LEU A 763 8.04 -21.82 -1.24
C LEU A 763 7.57 -22.12 0.19
N LEU A 764 8.24 -23.05 0.87
CA LEU A 764 7.99 -23.38 2.27
C LEU A 764 8.30 -22.19 3.21
N MET A 765 9.31 -21.38 2.88
CA MET A 765 9.61 -20.13 3.59
C MET A 765 8.53 -19.07 3.35
N LEU A 766 8.10 -18.88 2.11
CA LEU A 766 7.02 -17.94 1.77
C LEU A 766 5.72 -18.31 2.48
N GLU A 767 5.40 -19.60 2.59
CA GLU A 767 4.27 -20.08 3.38
C GLU A 767 4.41 -19.74 4.87
N ALA A 768 5.61 -19.86 5.45
CA ALA A 768 5.85 -19.58 6.86
C ALA A 768 5.69 -18.09 7.22
N VAL A 769 6.03 -17.19 6.30
CA VAL A 769 5.92 -15.73 6.45
C VAL A 769 4.48 -15.25 6.23
N ASN A 770 3.63 -16.06 5.60
CA ASN A 770 2.25 -15.71 5.25
C ASN A 770 1.21 -16.54 6.01
N GLU A 771 1.31 -16.53 7.35
CA GLU A 771 0.36 -17.22 8.22
C GLU A 771 -1.10 -16.86 7.89
N ASN A 772 -1.93 -17.89 7.75
CA ASN A 772 -3.35 -17.81 7.43
C ASN A 772 -3.68 -17.12 6.09
N ARG A 773 -2.71 -17.08 5.16
CA ARG A 773 -2.83 -16.41 3.85
C ARG A 773 -2.34 -17.27 2.69
N SER A 774 -2.29 -18.59 2.84
CA SER A 774 -1.85 -19.53 1.80
C SER A 774 -2.61 -19.37 0.48
N ASP A 775 -3.89 -18.98 0.54
CA ASP A 775 -4.75 -18.73 -0.64
C ASP A 775 -4.46 -17.42 -1.37
N CYS A 776 -3.75 -16.47 -0.73
CA CYS A 776 -3.39 -15.19 -1.33
C CYS A 776 -2.17 -15.32 -2.25
N PHE A 777 -1.47 -16.46 -2.21
CA PHE A 777 -0.25 -16.70 -2.98
C PHE A 777 -0.49 -16.55 -4.48
N GLY A 778 -1.54 -17.16 -5.02
CA GLY A 778 -1.82 -17.05 -6.46
C GLY A 778 -2.06 -15.62 -6.92
N TRP A 779 -2.77 -14.83 -6.12
CA TRP A 779 -2.98 -13.41 -6.42
C TRP A 779 -1.69 -12.59 -6.28
N ALA A 780 -0.83 -12.90 -5.31
CA ALA A 780 0.45 -12.22 -5.16
C ALA A 780 1.43 -12.56 -6.28
N VAL A 781 1.46 -13.83 -6.72
CA VAL A 781 2.21 -14.26 -7.90
C VAL A 781 1.66 -13.56 -9.13
N GLU A 782 0.34 -13.56 -9.31
CA GLU A 782 -0.33 -12.83 -10.39
C GLU A 782 0.02 -11.34 -10.31
N GLU A 783 -0.08 -10.63 -9.18
CA GLU A 783 0.28 -9.21 -9.02
C GLU A 783 1.78 -8.94 -9.31
N SER A 784 2.67 -9.82 -8.84
CA SER A 784 4.11 -9.73 -9.12
C SER A 784 4.44 -9.93 -10.60
N VAL A 785 3.54 -10.58 -11.34
CA VAL A 785 3.63 -10.84 -12.78
C VAL A 785 2.78 -9.82 -13.59
N ASP A 786 1.67 -9.31 -13.07
CA ASP A 786 0.67 -8.40 -13.66
C ASP A 786 1.08 -6.93 -13.59
N GLY A 787 2.27 -6.63 -13.03
CA GLY A 787 3.05 -5.49 -13.50
C GLY A 787 3.36 -5.53 -15.02
N MET A 788 2.94 -6.58 -15.75
CA MET A 788 3.17 -6.77 -17.19
C MET A 788 1.93 -6.99 -18.07
N LEU A 789 0.74 -7.29 -17.55
CA LEU A 789 -0.50 -7.41 -18.33
C LEU A 789 -1.70 -7.00 -17.46
N HIS A 790 -2.57 -6.15 -17.99
CA HIS A 790 -3.65 -5.46 -17.27
C HIS A 790 -4.63 -6.38 -16.52
N LEU A 791 -4.87 -6.08 -15.23
CA LEU A 791 -6.17 -6.19 -14.58
C LEU A 791 -6.38 -5.06 -13.55
N THR A 792 -7.62 -4.56 -13.52
CA THR A 792 -8.13 -3.47 -12.67
C THR A 792 -7.93 -3.72 -11.17
N HIS A 793 -7.53 -2.68 -10.43
CA HIS A 793 -7.45 -2.70 -8.96
C HIS A 793 -8.80 -3.06 -8.32
N ALA A 794 -8.84 -4.16 -7.58
CA ALA A 794 -9.89 -4.46 -6.62
C ALA A 794 -9.24 -4.79 -5.28
N HIS A 795 -9.45 -3.90 -4.30
CA HIS A 795 -9.07 -4.13 -2.92
C HIS A 795 -9.87 -5.30 -2.33
N ASN A 796 -9.19 -6.03 -1.42
CA ASN A 796 -9.68 -7.11 -0.57
C ASN A 796 -9.72 -8.46 -1.30
N CYS A 797 -8.94 -9.42 -0.78
CA CYS A 797 -8.90 -10.79 -1.28
C CYS A 797 -10.31 -11.40 -1.24
N LYS A 798 -11.02 -11.34 -2.37
CA LYS A 798 -12.32 -11.97 -2.58
C LYS A 798 -12.12 -13.17 -3.50
N HIS A 799 -12.15 -14.35 -2.89
CA HIS A 799 -11.88 -15.66 -3.46
C HIS A 799 -12.56 -15.94 -4.82
N ALA A 800 -11.78 -16.18 -5.88
CA ALA A 800 -12.27 -16.78 -7.13
C ALA A 800 -11.21 -17.56 -7.95
N HIS A 801 -10.20 -18.20 -7.33
CA HIS A 801 -9.21 -19.01 -8.09
C HIS A 801 -9.32 -20.53 -7.85
N ALA A 802 -10.04 -20.96 -6.80
CA ALA A 802 -10.21 -22.38 -6.49
C ALA A 802 -11.11 -23.17 -7.47
N GLN A 803 -11.79 -22.49 -8.42
CA GLN A 803 -12.76 -23.12 -9.34
C GLN A 803 -12.44 -23.02 -10.83
N LYS A 804 -11.33 -22.38 -11.26
CA LYS A 804 -11.04 -22.20 -12.69
C LYS A 804 -10.48 -23.45 -13.42
N GLY A 805 -10.38 -24.60 -12.74
CA GLY A 805 -9.69 -25.79 -13.26
C GLY A 805 -10.47 -27.10 -13.27
N THR A 806 -11.80 -27.12 -13.20
CA THR A 806 -12.58 -28.37 -13.35
C THR A 806 -13.17 -28.50 -14.75
N PHE A 807 -12.74 -29.54 -15.49
CA PHE A 807 -13.23 -29.94 -16.83
C PHE A 807 -14.69 -30.46 -16.85
N VAL A 808 -15.52 -30.04 -15.90
CA VAL A 808 -16.95 -30.34 -15.87
C VAL A 808 -17.70 -29.01 -15.82
N LYS A 809 -18.24 -28.59 -16.96
CA LYS A 809 -19.27 -27.54 -17.03
C LYS A 809 -20.48 -28.01 -16.22
N GLN A 810 -20.59 -27.58 -14.97
CA GLN A 810 -21.86 -27.58 -14.26
C GLN A 810 -22.35 -26.15 -14.08
N SER A 811 -23.51 -25.89 -14.66
CA SER A 811 -24.33 -24.69 -14.52
C SER A 811 -24.53 -24.36 -13.03
N SER A 812 -24.02 -23.22 -12.58
CA SER A 812 -24.35 -22.66 -11.27
C SER A 812 -25.69 -21.90 -11.36
N LYS A 813 -26.80 -22.65 -11.27
CA LYS A 813 -28.05 -22.10 -10.76
C LYS A 813 -27.95 -22.01 -9.23
N SER A 814 -28.20 -20.82 -8.69
CA SER A 814 -28.78 -20.59 -7.35
C SER A 814 -28.09 -21.32 -6.18
N LEU A 815 -27.08 -20.69 -5.56
CA LEU A 815 -26.87 -20.78 -4.12
C LEU A 815 -26.93 -19.37 -3.54
N GLY A 816 -27.77 -19.22 -2.51
CA GLY A 816 -28.17 -17.95 -1.92
C GLY A 816 -27.08 -17.23 -1.14
N ASN A 817 -27.36 -15.95 -0.94
CA ASN A 817 -26.63 -14.99 -0.11
C ASN A 817 -26.67 -15.39 1.38
N ASP A 818 -25.86 -16.37 1.78
CA ASP A 818 -25.47 -16.52 3.19
C ASP A 818 -24.08 -15.88 3.36
N THR A 819 -24.06 -14.55 3.38
CA THR A 819 -22.89 -13.76 3.79
C THR A 819 -22.81 -13.76 5.30
N ALA A 820 -22.16 -14.77 5.87
CA ALA A 820 -21.68 -14.67 7.24
C ALA A 820 -20.62 -13.55 7.29
N GLU A 821 -20.90 -12.52 8.08
CA GLU A 821 -19.99 -11.45 8.47
C GLU A 821 -18.64 -12.03 8.91
N SER A 822 -17.58 -11.82 8.13
CA SER A 822 -16.21 -11.99 8.59
C SER A 822 -15.70 -10.64 9.11
N SER A 823 -15.46 -10.59 10.41
CA SER A 823 -14.81 -9.52 11.16
C SER A 823 -13.61 -8.89 10.45
N GLY A 824 -13.50 -7.57 10.52
CA GLY A 824 -12.49 -6.75 9.83
C GLY A 824 -11.01 -7.12 10.04
N ASN A 825 -10.19 -6.53 9.16
CA ASN A 825 -8.76 -6.76 8.88
C ASN A 825 -8.44 -7.91 7.92
N ASP A 826 -8.76 -7.74 6.63
CA ASP A 826 -8.15 -8.56 5.57
C ASP A 826 -6.76 -8.01 5.20
N ARG A 827 -5.75 -8.87 5.33
CA ARG A 827 -4.31 -8.54 5.37
C ARG A 827 -3.62 -8.83 4.03
N ILE A 828 -2.65 -8.01 3.63
CA ILE A 828 -1.90 -8.05 2.35
C ILE A 828 -0.79 -9.13 2.36
N TRP A 829 -0.52 -9.81 1.24
CA TRP A 829 0.58 -10.80 1.11
C TRP A 829 1.96 -10.15 1.32
N SER A 830 2.87 -10.84 2.02
CA SER A 830 4.24 -10.36 2.28
C SER A 830 5.29 -11.31 1.70
N TRP A 831 6.20 -10.78 0.88
CA TRP A 831 7.29 -11.57 0.31
C TRP A 831 8.44 -11.81 1.29
N TRP A 832 8.62 -10.94 2.29
CA TRP A 832 9.65 -11.09 3.32
C TRP A 832 9.26 -10.38 4.62
N PRO A 833 9.53 -10.96 5.81
CA PRO A 833 9.20 -10.32 7.07
C PRO A 833 10.14 -9.13 7.34
N THR A 834 9.63 -8.12 8.03
CA THR A 834 10.45 -7.01 8.53
C THR A 834 11.38 -7.49 9.65
N TRP A 835 12.47 -6.76 9.91
CA TRP A 835 13.40 -7.10 11.01
C TRP A 835 12.72 -7.08 12.38
N TYR A 836 11.75 -6.20 12.56
CA TYR A 836 10.90 -6.16 13.74
C TYR A 836 10.11 -7.47 13.89
N GLU A 837 9.34 -7.88 12.88
CA GLU A 837 8.56 -9.13 12.92
C GLU A 837 9.43 -10.38 13.11
N LEU A 838 10.62 -10.38 12.51
CA LEU A 838 11.58 -11.47 12.64
C LEU A 838 12.01 -11.66 14.10
N THR A 839 12.37 -10.56 14.76
CA THR A 839 12.91 -10.56 16.12
C THR A 839 11.85 -10.67 17.20
N THR A 840 10.62 -10.20 16.97
CA THR A 840 9.54 -10.25 17.96
C THR A 840 8.65 -11.49 17.84
N HIS A 841 8.68 -12.20 16.71
CA HIS A 841 7.80 -13.35 16.50
C HIS A 841 8.39 -14.56 15.83
N TYR A 842 8.93 -14.40 14.63
CA TYR A 842 9.25 -15.55 13.81
C TYR A 842 10.35 -16.40 14.46
N PHE A 843 11.26 -15.78 15.23
CA PHE A 843 12.21 -16.49 16.08
C PHE A 843 11.59 -17.26 17.26
N PHE A 844 10.34 -16.99 17.62
CA PHE A 844 9.59 -17.69 18.67
C PHE A 844 8.52 -18.65 18.11
N ASP A 845 8.39 -18.79 16.78
CA ASP A 845 7.49 -19.74 16.13
C ASP A 845 8.24 -21.00 15.64
N ILE A 846 7.78 -22.17 16.09
CA ILE A 846 8.42 -23.47 15.78
C ILE A 846 8.33 -23.78 14.28
N GLY A 847 7.21 -23.45 13.65
CA GLY A 847 6.99 -23.70 12.22
C GLY A 847 7.94 -22.87 11.36
N PHE A 848 8.12 -21.58 11.68
CA PHE A 848 9.09 -20.72 11.01
C PHE A 848 10.53 -21.21 11.18
N LEU A 849 10.94 -21.57 12.40
CA LEU A 849 12.28 -22.11 12.67
C LEU A 849 12.52 -23.43 11.91
N ALA A 850 11.51 -24.29 11.82
CA ALA A 850 11.57 -25.52 11.03
C ALA A 850 11.79 -25.20 9.54
N CYS A 851 11.01 -24.27 8.97
CA CYS A 851 11.17 -23.82 7.59
C CYS A 851 12.54 -23.19 7.34
N SER A 852 13.06 -22.36 8.26
CA SER A 852 14.40 -21.77 8.16
C SER A 852 15.50 -22.81 8.14
N SER A 853 15.42 -23.81 9.03
CA SER A 853 16.36 -24.92 9.06
C SER A 853 16.30 -25.75 7.77
N GLN A 854 15.09 -25.96 7.20
CA GLN A 854 14.90 -26.66 5.94
C GLN A 854 15.53 -25.91 4.76
N THR A 855 15.26 -24.60 4.64
CA THR A 855 15.81 -23.76 3.57
C THR A 855 17.32 -23.69 3.66
N PHE A 856 17.88 -23.42 4.84
CA PHE A 856 19.33 -23.45 5.05
C PHE A 856 19.94 -24.81 4.67
N GLY A 857 19.30 -25.90 5.13
CA GLY A 857 19.73 -27.25 4.81
C GLY A 857 19.73 -27.53 3.31
N ALA A 858 18.68 -27.11 2.60
CA ALA A 858 18.53 -27.29 1.16
C ALA A 858 19.58 -26.50 0.39
N THR A 859 19.83 -25.24 0.76
CA THR A 859 20.79 -24.38 0.07
C THR A 859 22.21 -24.93 0.20
N VAL A 860 22.58 -25.42 1.39
CA VAL A 860 23.90 -26.03 1.60
C VAL A 860 24.00 -27.37 0.88
N PHE A 861 22.95 -28.21 0.95
CA PHE A 861 22.91 -29.49 0.24
C PHE A 861 22.97 -29.32 -1.29
N TRP A 862 22.42 -28.22 -1.82
CA TRP A 862 22.42 -27.92 -3.25
C TRP A 862 23.84 -27.78 -3.82
N ILE A 863 24.80 -27.31 -3.03
CA ILE A 863 26.23 -27.26 -3.41
C ILE A 863 26.71 -28.66 -3.82
N SER A 864 26.36 -29.68 -3.03
CA SER A 864 26.68 -31.08 -3.34
C SER A 864 25.93 -31.60 -4.56
N GLY A 865 24.66 -31.21 -4.74
CA GLY A 865 23.89 -31.55 -5.95
C GLY A 865 24.51 -31.00 -7.22
N PHE A 866 25.01 -29.76 -7.18
CA PHE A 866 25.71 -29.12 -8.29
C PHE A 866 27.08 -29.76 -8.55
N THR A 867 27.87 -30.02 -7.51
CA THR A 867 29.18 -30.65 -7.65
C THR A 867 29.12 -32.13 -8.01
N ALA A 868 27.95 -32.78 -7.86
CA ALA A 868 27.69 -34.16 -8.30
C ALA A 868 27.81 -34.37 -9.82
N LEU A 869 27.78 -33.30 -10.62
CA LEU A 869 27.88 -33.40 -12.07
C LEU A 869 29.24 -33.98 -12.48
N PRO A 870 29.30 -35.01 -13.35
CA PRO A 870 30.54 -35.71 -13.67
C PRO A 870 31.70 -34.81 -14.12
N PRO A 871 31.51 -33.75 -14.94
CA PRO A 871 32.59 -32.84 -15.31
C PRO A 871 33.21 -32.06 -14.14
N ILE A 872 32.47 -31.91 -13.04
CA ILE A 872 32.93 -31.21 -11.85
C ILE A 872 33.55 -32.25 -10.91
N LEU A 873 32.78 -33.27 -10.52
CA LEU A 873 33.20 -34.27 -9.54
C LEU A 873 34.50 -34.98 -9.93
N ASN A 874 34.64 -35.38 -11.19
CA ASN A 874 35.81 -36.13 -11.67
C ASN A 874 37.10 -35.28 -11.70
N ASN A 875 37.00 -33.96 -11.59
CA ASN A 875 38.13 -33.03 -11.61
C ASN A 875 38.51 -32.51 -10.22
N LEU A 876 37.82 -32.94 -9.16
CA LEU A 876 38.13 -32.55 -7.79
C LEU A 876 39.24 -33.41 -7.20
N SER A 877 40.15 -32.78 -6.46
CA SER A 877 41.07 -33.51 -5.57
C SER A 877 40.30 -34.07 -4.37
N THR A 878 40.78 -35.13 -3.74
CA THR A 878 40.11 -35.73 -2.56
C THR A 878 39.80 -34.73 -1.44
N PRO A 879 40.70 -33.78 -1.07
CA PRO A 879 40.34 -32.73 -0.11
C PRO A 879 39.23 -31.79 -0.60
N ALA A 880 39.22 -31.48 -1.90
CA ALA A 880 38.18 -30.64 -2.50
C ALA A 880 36.84 -31.39 -2.55
N GLU A 881 36.81 -32.64 -2.96
CA GLU A 881 35.62 -33.51 -2.95
C GLU A 881 35.02 -33.61 -1.53
N ASN A 882 35.85 -33.88 -0.52
CA ASN A 882 35.44 -33.88 0.88
C ASN A 882 34.83 -32.54 1.32
N GLY A 883 35.38 -31.42 0.85
CA GLY A 883 34.93 -30.07 1.21
C GLY A 883 33.66 -29.60 0.49
N VAL A 884 33.52 -29.85 -0.82
CA VAL A 884 32.43 -29.27 -1.64
C VAL A 884 31.38 -30.28 -2.08
N TYR A 885 31.62 -31.58 -1.91
CA TYR A 885 30.65 -32.63 -2.23
C TYR A 885 30.15 -33.37 -0.99
N TRP A 886 31.03 -33.86 -0.11
CA TRP A 886 30.59 -34.65 1.06
C TRP A 886 30.15 -33.81 2.27
N LEU A 887 30.94 -32.81 2.67
CA LEU A 887 30.63 -31.96 3.82
C LEU A 887 29.28 -31.22 3.69
N PRO A 888 28.90 -30.63 2.54
CA PRO A 888 27.62 -29.93 2.43
C PRO A 888 26.42 -30.89 2.50
N GLN A 889 26.56 -32.17 2.13
CA GLN A 889 25.51 -33.18 2.35
C GLN A 889 25.25 -33.42 3.83
N VAL A 890 26.30 -33.48 4.66
CA VAL A 890 26.16 -33.67 6.11
C VAL A 890 25.54 -32.45 6.77
N ILE A 891 26.00 -31.25 6.42
CA ILE A 891 25.45 -29.99 6.97
C ILE A 891 24.00 -29.82 6.52
N GLY A 892 23.72 -30.03 5.24
CA GLY A 892 22.38 -29.94 4.68
C GLY A 892 21.42 -30.96 5.29
N GLY A 893 21.86 -32.22 5.38
CA GLY A 893 21.12 -33.30 6.05
C GLY A 893 20.83 -33.01 7.52
N THR A 894 21.77 -32.40 8.25
CA THR A 894 21.56 -31.96 9.63
C THR A 894 20.47 -30.89 9.71
N GLY A 895 20.45 -29.95 8.76
CA GLY A 895 19.37 -28.96 8.63
C GLY A 895 18.00 -29.61 8.42
N PHE A 896 17.92 -30.69 7.64
CA PHE A 896 16.69 -31.47 7.44
C PHE A 896 16.28 -32.25 8.70
N ILE A 897 17.23 -32.77 9.48
CA ILE A 897 16.96 -33.44 10.76
C ILE A 897 16.34 -32.45 11.74
N VAL A 898 16.95 -31.28 11.92
CA VAL A 898 16.46 -30.23 12.82
C VAL A 898 15.06 -29.77 12.40
N SER A 899 14.87 -29.49 11.11
CA SER A 899 13.56 -29.15 10.52
C SER A 899 12.50 -30.21 10.83
N SER A 900 12.82 -31.49 10.60
CA SER A 900 11.88 -32.60 10.80
C SER A 900 11.49 -32.78 12.26
N ILE A 901 12.44 -32.65 13.19
CA ILE A 901 12.18 -32.69 14.63
C ILE A 901 11.27 -31.53 15.03
N LEU A 902 11.55 -30.32 14.56
CA LEU A 902 10.73 -29.14 14.87
C LEU A 902 9.30 -29.29 14.35
N PHE A 903 9.08 -29.80 13.13
CA PHE A 903 7.75 -30.09 12.61
C PHE A 903 7.01 -31.19 13.38
N MET A 904 7.72 -32.21 13.89
CA MET A 904 7.10 -33.20 14.77
C MET A 904 6.68 -32.57 16.10
N VAL A 905 7.55 -31.77 16.71
CA VAL A 905 7.28 -31.10 17.99
C VAL A 905 6.12 -30.09 17.84
N GLU A 906 6.02 -29.37 16.71
CA GLU A 906 4.97 -28.40 16.38
C GLU A 906 3.55 -28.95 16.64
N VAL A 907 3.31 -30.22 16.29
CA VAL A 907 1.99 -30.85 16.38
C VAL A 907 1.79 -31.71 17.63
N GLN A 908 2.82 -31.87 18.46
CA GLN A 908 2.76 -32.67 19.67
C GLN A 908 2.12 -31.91 20.85
N PRO A 909 1.38 -32.60 21.73
CA PRO A 909 0.81 -31.97 22.92
C PRO A 909 1.89 -31.57 23.95
N ARG A 910 2.98 -32.34 24.03
CA ARG A 910 4.17 -32.07 24.83
C ARG A 910 5.40 -32.51 24.05
N TRP A 911 6.55 -31.88 24.27
CA TRP A 911 7.79 -32.20 23.52
C TRP A 911 8.18 -33.70 23.60
N TYR A 912 7.82 -34.37 24.70
CA TYR A 912 8.12 -35.79 24.94
C TYR A 912 6.97 -36.76 24.64
N ILE A 913 5.79 -36.29 24.23
CA ILE A 913 4.63 -37.15 23.94
C ILE A 913 4.38 -37.13 22.42
N PRO A 914 4.65 -38.23 21.69
CA PRO A 914 4.43 -38.30 20.25
C PRO A 914 2.93 -38.23 19.90
N ALA A 915 2.61 -37.77 18.68
CA ALA A 915 1.24 -37.58 18.20
C ALA A 915 0.90 -38.47 16.99
N PRO A 916 0.91 -39.81 17.12
CA PRO A 916 0.73 -40.74 15.99
C PRO A 916 -0.65 -40.67 15.34
N GLY A 917 -1.63 -40.01 15.96
CA GLY A 917 -2.95 -39.78 15.37
C GLY A 917 -3.05 -38.55 14.45
N VAL A 918 -1.95 -37.83 14.20
CA VAL A 918 -1.93 -36.57 13.43
C VAL A 918 -1.08 -36.75 12.17
N LEU A 919 -1.65 -36.43 10.99
CA LEU A 919 -0.93 -36.55 9.70
C LEU A 919 0.36 -35.72 9.68
N GLY A 920 0.31 -34.46 10.14
CA GLY A 920 1.48 -33.61 10.33
C GLY A 920 2.65 -34.25 11.10
N TRP A 921 2.36 -35.13 12.07
CA TRP A 921 3.40 -35.83 12.83
C TRP A 921 4.08 -36.92 11.99
N HIS A 922 3.31 -37.66 11.20
CA HIS A 922 3.86 -38.66 10.27
C HIS A 922 4.69 -38.01 9.17
N ILE A 923 4.29 -36.84 8.66
CA ILE A 923 5.08 -36.08 7.68
C ILE A 923 6.47 -35.78 8.28
N GLY A 924 6.51 -35.24 9.51
CA GLY A 924 7.77 -34.97 10.21
C GLY A 924 8.59 -36.24 10.49
N LEU A 925 7.97 -37.34 10.90
CA LEU A 925 8.65 -38.61 11.19
C LEU A 925 9.32 -39.20 9.94
N TRP A 926 8.58 -39.29 8.83
CA TRP A 926 9.12 -39.85 7.59
C TRP A 926 10.21 -38.96 7.00
N ASN A 927 10.05 -37.63 7.08
CA ASN A 927 11.10 -36.69 6.71
C ASN A 927 12.33 -36.80 7.61
N LEU A 928 12.17 -37.10 8.91
CA LEU A 928 13.28 -37.34 9.83
C LEU A 928 14.07 -38.60 9.44
N ILE A 929 13.37 -39.70 9.14
CA ILE A 929 14.01 -40.94 8.65
C ILE A 929 14.75 -40.66 7.34
N GLY A 930 14.13 -39.88 6.43
CA GLY A 930 14.74 -39.41 5.19
C GLY A 930 16.02 -38.63 5.44
N ALA A 931 15.95 -37.62 6.29
CA ALA A 931 17.04 -36.73 6.65
C ALA A 931 18.21 -37.49 7.29
N ILE A 932 17.94 -38.46 8.16
CA ILE A 932 18.97 -39.34 8.73
C ILE A 932 19.65 -40.14 7.61
N GLY A 933 18.89 -40.72 6.68
CA GLY A 933 19.45 -41.45 5.53
C GLY A 933 20.39 -40.60 4.67
N PHE A 934 19.98 -39.39 4.33
CA PHE A 934 20.81 -38.46 3.53
C PHE A 934 22.03 -37.93 4.30
N THR A 935 21.89 -37.69 5.61
CA THR A 935 23.03 -37.31 6.46
C THR A 935 24.04 -38.44 6.56
N LEU A 936 23.57 -39.68 6.72
CA LEU A 936 24.42 -40.87 6.74
C LEU A 936 25.12 -41.09 5.40
N CYS A 937 24.43 -40.86 4.26
CA CYS A 937 25.06 -40.88 2.94
C CYS A 937 26.28 -39.93 2.89
N GLY A 938 26.09 -38.66 3.26
CA GLY A 938 27.18 -37.69 3.29
C GLY A 938 28.31 -38.07 4.26
N ALA A 939 27.97 -38.55 5.45
CA ALA A 939 28.93 -38.89 6.50
C ALA A 939 29.77 -40.13 6.15
N LEU A 940 29.17 -41.12 5.50
CA LEU A 940 29.86 -42.31 5.01
C LEU A 940 30.72 -42.01 3.77
N GLY A 941 30.43 -40.93 3.05
CA GLY A 941 31.16 -40.52 1.84
C GLY A 941 32.65 -40.28 2.06
N PHE A 942 33.03 -39.79 3.24
CA PHE A 942 34.44 -39.61 3.61
C PHE A 942 35.25 -40.93 3.67
N GLY A 943 34.55 -42.08 3.74
CA GLY A 943 35.15 -43.42 3.80
C GLY A 943 34.80 -44.31 2.60
N ILE A 944 34.35 -43.74 1.48
CA ILE A 944 33.85 -44.48 0.30
C ILE A 944 34.85 -45.48 -0.30
N THR A 945 36.14 -45.35 0.02
CA THR A 945 37.22 -46.26 -0.41
C THR A 945 37.04 -47.71 0.07
N HIS A 946 36.15 -47.96 1.03
CA HIS A 946 35.77 -49.30 1.46
C HIS A 946 34.42 -49.74 0.86
N SER A 947 34.39 -50.89 0.18
CA SER A 947 33.18 -51.40 -0.50
C SER A 947 31.96 -51.58 0.42
N GLY A 948 32.17 -51.95 1.69
CA GLY A 948 31.09 -52.01 2.68
C GLY A 948 30.50 -50.64 3.03
N VAL A 949 31.31 -49.57 2.94
CA VAL A 949 30.89 -48.19 3.19
C VAL A 949 30.16 -47.64 1.96
N GLU A 950 30.62 -47.94 0.74
CA GLU A 950 29.93 -47.59 -0.50
C GLU A 950 28.52 -48.21 -0.56
N TYR A 951 28.39 -49.49 -0.16
CA TYR A 951 27.09 -50.14 -0.05
C TYR A 951 26.18 -49.47 0.98
N ALA A 952 26.70 -49.20 2.19
CA ALA A 952 25.93 -48.56 3.26
C ALA A 952 25.50 -47.14 2.89
N LEU A 953 26.36 -46.39 2.21
CA LEU A 953 26.09 -45.04 1.71
C LEU A 953 24.93 -45.04 0.71
N THR A 954 25.05 -45.84 -0.35
CA THR A 954 24.05 -45.88 -1.44
C THR A 954 22.72 -46.46 -0.97
N LEU A 955 22.74 -47.43 -0.05
CA LEU A 955 21.55 -47.94 0.63
C LEU A 955 20.89 -46.87 1.52
N SER A 956 21.68 -46.04 2.22
CA SER A 956 21.16 -44.94 3.04
C SER A 956 20.45 -43.88 2.19
N THR A 957 21.01 -43.55 1.02
CA THR A 957 20.34 -42.69 0.03
C THR A 957 19.03 -43.32 -0.45
N PHE A 958 19.05 -44.60 -0.81
CA PHE A 958 17.86 -45.31 -1.27
C PHE A 958 16.72 -45.29 -0.24
N ILE A 959 17.01 -45.68 1.01
CA ILE A 959 16.04 -45.65 2.12
C ILE A 959 15.58 -44.21 2.39
N GLY A 960 16.51 -43.26 2.40
CA GLY A 960 16.23 -41.86 2.64
C GLY A 960 15.26 -41.28 1.62
N SER A 961 15.44 -41.60 0.34
CA SER A 961 14.58 -41.16 -0.76
C SER A 961 13.15 -41.68 -0.63
N TRP A 962 12.98 -42.96 -0.26
CA TRP A 962 11.66 -43.54 -0.03
C TRP A 962 10.96 -42.92 1.17
N ALA A 963 11.69 -42.66 2.24
CA ALA A 963 11.14 -42.02 3.43
C ALA A 963 10.64 -40.59 3.13
N PHE A 964 11.42 -39.78 2.39
CA PHE A 964 10.97 -38.47 1.93
C PHE A 964 9.75 -38.56 1.00
N LEU A 965 9.69 -39.55 0.12
CA LEU A 965 8.52 -39.76 -0.75
C LEU A 965 7.26 -40.08 0.05
N ILE A 966 7.35 -40.93 1.08
CA ILE A 966 6.21 -41.21 1.95
C ILE A 966 5.76 -39.95 2.67
N GLY A 967 6.70 -39.18 3.25
CA GLY A 967 6.40 -37.92 3.93
C GLY A 967 5.73 -36.89 3.01
N SER A 968 6.25 -36.70 1.80
CA SER A 968 5.73 -35.73 0.83
C SER A 968 4.37 -36.13 0.26
N VAL A 969 4.11 -37.43 0.05
CA VAL A 969 2.79 -37.93 -0.40
C VAL A 969 1.73 -37.73 0.68
N ILE A 970 2.07 -37.96 1.95
CA ILE A 970 1.16 -37.66 3.07
C ILE A 970 0.90 -36.15 3.12
N GLN A 971 1.91 -35.32 2.88
CA GLN A 971 1.77 -33.86 2.82
C GLN A 971 0.88 -33.39 1.66
N TRP A 972 0.97 -34.05 0.50
CA TRP A 972 0.11 -33.78 -0.66
C TRP A 972 -1.36 -34.19 -0.38
N TYR A 973 -1.57 -35.34 0.26
CA TYR A 973 -2.90 -35.72 0.72
C TYR A 973 -3.47 -34.71 1.74
N GLU A 974 -2.65 -34.26 2.69
CA GLU A 974 -3.03 -33.26 3.70
C GLU A 974 -3.41 -31.92 3.04
N SER A 975 -2.71 -31.50 1.99
CA SER A 975 -2.93 -30.18 1.37
C SER A 975 -4.29 -30.01 0.70
N LEU A 976 -4.94 -31.11 0.29
CA LEU A 976 -6.24 -31.08 -0.39
C LEU A 976 -7.45 -31.06 0.57
N ASN A 977 -7.22 -31.16 1.88
CA ASN A 977 -8.26 -31.18 2.91
C ASN A 977 -8.20 -29.92 3.80
N LYS A 978 -8.87 -28.85 3.34
CA LYS A 978 -8.77 -27.51 3.92
C LYS A 978 -9.37 -27.35 5.33
N TYR A 979 -10.41 -28.12 5.68
CA TYR A 979 -11.09 -28.05 6.98
C TYR A 979 -11.39 -29.46 7.52
N PRO A 980 -10.43 -30.11 8.21
CA PRO A 980 -10.67 -31.40 8.80
C PRO A 980 -11.62 -31.31 10.01
N ILE A 981 -12.56 -32.24 10.09
CA ILE A 981 -13.55 -32.34 11.17
C ILE A 981 -13.17 -33.52 12.06
N TRP A 982 -13.03 -33.28 13.37
CA TRP A 982 -12.82 -34.33 14.36
C TRP A 982 -13.81 -34.21 15.53
N VAL A 983 -14.02 -35.32 16.23
CA VAL A 983 -14.87 -35.39 17.43
C VAL A 983 -13.98 -35.36 18.67
N ASP A 984 -14.21 -34.44 19.60
CA ASP A 984 -13.41 -34.28 20.83
C ASP A 984 -14.29 -34.01 22.06
N GLN A 985 -14.27 -34.94 23.02
CA GLN A 985 -15.04 -34.87 24.27
C GLN A 985 -14.64 -33.69 25.17
N LYS A 986 -13.44 -33.11 25.00
CA LYS A 986 -13.01 -31.93 25.78
C LYS A 986 -13.83 -30.68 25.47
N VAL A 987 -14.45 -30.60 24.30
CA VAL A 987 -15.32 -29.47 23.91
C VAL A 987 -16.56 -29.40 24.80
N GLU A 988 -17.07 -30.56 25.25
CA GLU A 988 -18.22 -30.66 26.16
C GLU A 988 -17.90 -30.13 27.56
N GLN A 989 -16.70 -30.45 28.08
CA GLN A 989 -16.23 -29.96 29.38
C GLN A 989 -15.99 -28.45 29.41
N LEU A 990 -15.45 -27.88 28.31
CA LEU A 990 -15.22 -26.44 28.16
C LEU A 990 -16.54 -25.65 28.08
N GLY A 991 -17.58 -26.22 27.47
CA GLY A 991 -18.93 -25.64 27.45
C GLY A 991 -19.60 -25.62 28.83
N GLN A 992 -19.35 -26.63 29.67
CA GLN A 992 -19.91 -26.70 31.03
C GLN A 992 -19.27 -25.68 31.99
N GLN A 993 -17.95 -25.46 31.92
CA GLN A 993 -17.27 -24.45 32.76
C GLN A 993 -17.73 -23.02 32.48
N ALA A 994 -18.10 -22.69 31.24
CA ALA A 994 -18.63 -21.37 30.89
C ALA A 994 -20.03 -21.10 31.50
N SER A 995 -20.77 -22.14 31.88
CA SER A 995 -22.10 -22.02 32.51
C SER A 995 -22.07 -21.85 34.02
N LEU A 996 -20.94 -22.17 34.68
CA LEU A 996 -20.79 -22.11 36.14
C LEU A 996 -20.26 -20.76 36.66
N VAL A 997 -19.91 -19.82 35.76
CA VAL A 997 -19.35 -18.49 36.08
C VAL A 997 -20.35 -17.36 35.78
N ARG A 998 -21.63 -17.68 35.55
CA ARG A 998 -22.71 -16.68 35.41
C ARG A 998 -23.59 -16.61 36.64
#